data_AF-A0A4P7GVG3-F1
#
_entry.id   AF-A0A4P7GVG3-F1
#
_cell.length_a   1.000
_cell.length_b   1.000
_cell.length_c   1.000
_cell.angle_alpha   90.00
_cell.angle_beta   90.00
_cell.angle_gamma   90.00
#
_symmetry.space_group_name_H-M   'P 1'
#
loop_
_entity.id
_entity.type
_entity.pdbx_description
1 polymer ?
#
loop_
_entity_poly.entity_id
_entity_poly.type
_entity_poly.pdbx_seq_one_letter_code
_entity_poly.pdbx_strand_id
1 'polypeptide(L)'
;MFTGIVAGTGRCVAVRSGDDGVELEVEAPFLDGTRPGESVAVNGVCLTVTAAEGGRLTFTAVSETLRRTTLGDLRPGDVVNLEPALRWGEPVGGHLVQGHVDGTGTVRAVARHGGEVRMAVEAPEALVPFLAPKGSVAVDGVSLTVVSVEGNRFTVALIPHTLERTTLGRRRVGDRVNLEVDGLARYLVRWQAASAAGTGVAGASRRAGDAEAGRASTAHPEAGGAATTHAEARGASTVPPAPGPGRPATPDGAGAGDPVARVEAALTALRAGGMAVVLDDADREGEGDLVVAAQHATPAHVNFMLQWGRGLICAAMAEARCQALDLPLMVDPPGDPMGTPFTVSVDARQGVTTGISAADRARTLRVLADPASRPGDLVRPGHVFPLRARPWGVLQRRGHTEAAVDLMRLAGLEPVAAICEILGPDGEAVRPDAIVAWAAYHGLPWVRVSDVLAYRVRRERLVRPVAATRLPTPYGPFRLLAFEYGPSGAVHLALTLGWEGPIPSQDPEGAGGLPAPDGRSGAMTPGGAPAPSDPAPRPAGTDPAPVLVRLHSQCLTGDVFGSLRCDCGDQLQAALAAIAREGRGVLVYLQQEGRGVGLVAKLQAYQLQDGGLDTVEANQALGLPVDARDYAAAAQILRALGVEAVRLLTNNPDKLAQLERYGIRVVERVPLPPVWRPGNRRYLLAKRRRLGHWIDGPDEPAGEPGPEDPEQRLFPAAPGAPFEEAAPTVQVDLHAGTGAGAPDAAGVARAAEGAAESGGEEPWRSTREG
;
A
#
# COMPACT_ATOMS: atom_id res chain seq x y z
N MET A 1 -8.15 -29.29 5.39
CA MET A 1 -8.87 -28.18 4.73
C MET A 1 -9.53 -28.75 3.50
N PHE A 2 -10.75 -28.32 3.25
CA PHE A 2 -11.66 -28.81 2.23
C PHE A 2 -12.34 -27.60 1.58
N THR A 3 -13.10 -27.85 0.54
CA THR A 3 -13.81 -26.83 -0.24
C THR A 3 -15.33 -27.01 -0.20
N GLY A 4 -15.78 -28.15 0.31
CA GLY A 4 -17.16 -28.58 0.23
C GLY A 4 -17.59 -29.01 -1.17
N ILE A 5 -16.65 -29.19 -2.09
CA ILE A 5 -16.87 -29.84 -3.39
C ILE A 5 -16.66 -31.33 -3.19
N VAL A 6 -17.75 -32.02 -2.85
CA VAL A 6 -17.74 -33.47 -2.60
C VAL A 6 -17.23 -34.21 -3.84
N ALA A 7 -16.14 -34.97 -3.67
CA ALA A 7 -15.51 -35.74 -4.75
C ALA A 7 -16.38 -36.93 -5.19
N GLY A 8 -17.17 -37.49 -4.27
CA GLY A 8 -18.14 -38.54 -4.55
C GLY A 8 -18.84 -39.04 -3.30
N THR A 9 -19.67 -40.07 -3.47
CA THR A 9 -20.34 -40.74 -2.34
C THR A 9 -19.78 -42.13 -2.10
N GLY A 10 -19.62 -42.51 -0.84
CA GLY A 10 -19.21 -43.85 -0.41
C GLY A 10 -20.30 -44.54 0.40
N ARG A 11 -20.17 -45.85 0.60
CA ARG A 11 -21.08 -46.66 1.41
C ARG A 11 -20.42 -47.04 2.73
N CYS A 12 -21.04 -46.73 3.86
CA CYS A 12 -20.62 -47.25 5.15
C CYS A 12 -20.89 -48.77 5.17
N VAL A 13 -19.86 -49.60 5.35
CA VAL A 13 -19.97 -51.06 5.31
C VAL A 13 -19.86 -51.70 6.68
N ALA A 14 -19.19 -51.03 7.63
CA ALA A 14 -19.14 -51.46 9.02
C ALA A 14 -19.10 -50.26 9.98
N VAL A 15 -19.74 -50.43 11.14
CA VAL A 15 -19.69 -49.52 12.27
C VAL A 15 -19.41 -50.38 13.50
N ARG A 16 -18.24 -50.22 14.12
CA ARG A 16 -17.80 -51.04 15.26
C ARG A 16 -17.48 -50.15 16.45
N SER A 17 -18.03 -50.46 17.62
CA SER A 17 -17.69 -49.76 18.86
C SER A 17 -16.40 -50.33 19.44
N GLY A 18 -15.48 -49.46 19.84
CA GLY A 18 -14.24 -49.80 20.56
C GLY A 18 -14.02 -48.87 21.75
N ASP A 19 -12.94 -49.11 22.50
CA ASP A 19 -12.64 -48.37 23.73
C ASP A 19 -12.30 -46.89 23.48
N ASP A 20 -11.73 -46.57 22.32
CA ASP A 20 -11.31 -45.21 21.92
C ASP A 20 -12.33 -44.45 21.05
N GLY A 21 -13.49 -45.06 20.76
CA GLY A 21 -14.53 -44.46 19.92
C GLY A 21 -15.25 -45.45 19.01
N VAL A 22 -15.77 -44.97 17.89
CA VAL A 22 -16.43 -45.80 16.87
C VAL A 22 -15.55 -45.87 15.62
N GLU A 23 -15.25 -47.09 15.19
CA GLU A 23 -14.61 -47.38 13.93
C GLU A 23 -15.66 -47.41 12.81
N LEU A 24 -15.43 -46.60 11.77
CA LEU A 24 -16.26 -46.51 10.58
C LEU A 24 -15.47 -47.04 9.39
N GLU A 25 -16.02 -48.03 8.70
CA GLU A 25 -15.47 -48.55 7.45
C GLU A 25 -16.35 -48.08 6.30
N VAL A 26 -15.76 -47.41 5.30
CA VAL A 26 -16.45 -46.83 4.16
C VAL A 26 -15.83 -47.31 2.86
N GLU A 27 -16.66 -47.88 1.98
CA GLU A 27 -16.29 -48.29 0.64
C GLU A 27 -16.45 -47.12 -0.34
N ALA A 28 -15.34 -46.72 -0.95
CA ALA A 28 -15.22 -45.60 -1.88
C ALA A 28 -14.14 -45.90 -2.94
N PRO A 29 -14.46 -46.67 -4.01
CA PRO A 29 -13.49 -47.09 -5.02
C PRO A 29 -12.75 -45.94 -5.71
N PHE A 30 -13.36 -44.75 -5.82
CA PHE A 30 -12.75 -43.56 -6.42
C PHE A 30 -11.68 -42.90 -5.53
N LEU A 31 -11.54 -43.34 -4.28
CA LEU A 31 -10.48 -42.94 -3.36
C LEU A 31 -9.40 -44.02 -3.20
N ASP A 32 -9.31 -44.95 -4.16
CA ASP A 32 -8.22 -45.91 -4.18
C ASP A 32 -6.87 -45.18 -4.32
N GLY A 33 -5.91 -45.55 -3.45
CA GLY A 33 -4.63 -44.86 -3.31
C GLY A 33 -4.52 -43.85 -2.16
N THR A 34 -5.61 -43.54 -1.45
CA THR A 34 -5.55 -42.82 -0.16
C THR A 34 -4.76 -43.61 0.87
N ARG A 35 -3.90 -42.95 1.64
CA ARG A 35 -2.97 -43.60 2.59
C ARG A 35 -3.40 -43.39 4.05
N PRO A 36 -3.07 -44.33 4.96
CA PRO A 36 -3.18 -44.10 6.38
C PRO A 36 -2.47 -42.80 6.81
N GLY A 37 -3.11 -42.01 7.66
CA GLY A 37 -2.66 -40.69 8.09
C GLY A 37 -3.18 -39.52 7.26
N GLU A 38 -3.75 -39.77 6.07
CA GLU A 38 -4.41 -38.72 5.28
C GLU A 38 -5.79 -38.37 5.86
N SER A 39 -6.27 -37.17 5.56
CA SER A 39 -7.58 -36.67 6.00
C SER A 39 -8.61 -36.74 4.88
N VAL A 40 -9.79 -37.26 5.20
CA VAL A 40 -10.96 -37.28 4.32
C VAL A 40 -12.16 -36.75 5.12
N ALA A 41 -12.92 -35.84 4.55
CA ALA A 41 -14.17 -35.39 5.13
C ALA A 41 -15.28 -36.41 4.85
N VAL A 42 -15.94 -36.92 5.89
CA VAL A 42 -17.09 -37.83 5.82
C VAL A 42 -18.34 -37.07 6.27
N ASN A 43 -19.28 -36.80 5.35
CA ASN A 43 -20.41 -35.88 5.58
C ASN A 43 -19.97 -34.54 6.20
N GLY A 44 -18.84 -33.99 5.74
CA GLY A 44 -18.27 -32.74 6.26
C GLY A 44 -17.49 -32.86 7.56
N VAL A 45 -17.28 -34.06 8.09
CA VAL A 45 -16.45 -34.29 9.29
C VAL A 45 -15.06 -34.73 8.87
N CYS A 46 -14.03 -33.95 9.19
CA CYS A 46 -12.63 -34.32 8.96
C CYS A 46 -12.26 -35.54 9.80
N LEU A 47 -11.94 -36.66 9.15
CA LEU A 47 -11.46 -37.85 9.81
C LEU A 47 -10.10 -38.26 9.24
N THR A 48 -9.24 -38.78 10.11
CA THR A 48 -7.97 -39.38 9.70
C THR A 48 -8.21 -40.82 9.30
N VAL A 49 -7.71 -41.20 8.13
CA VAL A 49 -7.73 -42.58 7.63
C VAL A 49 -6.77 -43.41 8.49
N THR A 50 -7.29 -44.42 9.18
CA THR A 50 -6.49 -45.33 10.04
C THR A 50 -6.02 -46.56 9.28
N ALA A 51 -6.80 -47.01 8.29
CA ALA A 51 -6.43 -48.07 7.35
C ALA A 51 -7.08 -47.82 5.98
N ALA A 52 -6.41 -48.23 4.91
CA ALA A 52 -6.90 -48.11 3.53
C ALA A 52 -6.47 -49.32 2.70
N GLU A 53 -7.43 -50.02 2.09
CA GLU A 53 -7.17 -51.18 1.22
C GLU A 53 -8.23 -51.31 0.14
N GLY A 54 -7.83 -51.32 -1.14
CA GLY A 54 -8.71 -51.58 -2.28
C GLY A 54 -9.94 -50.67 -2.36
N GLY A 55 -9.77 -49.37 -2.10
CA GLY A 55 -10.87 -48.40 -2.04
C GLY A 55 -11.78 -48.51 -0.81
N ARG A 56 -11.44 -49.31 0.21
CA ARG A 56 -12.07 -49.26 1.54
C ARG A 56 -11.23 -48.43 2.49
N LEU A 57 -11.85 -47.47 3.15
CA LEU A 57 -11.21 -46.57 4.12
C LEU A 57 -11.78 -46.81 5.52
N THR A 58 -10.91 -46.93 6.51
CA THR A 58 -11.28 -47.05 7.92
C THR A 58 -10.95 -45.76 8.65
N PHE A 59 -11.84 -45.34 9.54
CA PHE A 59 -11.72 -44.13 10.35
C PHE A 59 -12.06 -44.43 11.80
N THR A 60 -11.43 -43.73 12.73
CA THR A 60 -11.84 -43.75 14.15
C THR A 60 -12.45 -42.41 14.53
N ALA A 61 -13.72 -42.41 14.92
CA ALA A 61 -14.44 -41.23 15.40
C ALA A 61 -14.53 -41.26 16.93
N VAL A 62 -13.91 -40.29 17.58
CA VAL A 62 -13.94 -40.13 19.04
C VAL A 62 -15.32 -39.71 19.55
N SER A 63 -15.61 -39.94 20.83
CA SER A 63 -16.93 -39.71 21.41
C SER A 63 -17.44 -38.26 21.25
N GLU A 64 -16.57 -37.25 21.30
CA GLU A 64 -16.97 -35.85 21.09
C GLU A 64 -17.45 -35.60 19.65
N THR A 65 -16.73 -36.15 18.66
CA THR A 65 -17.11 -36.07 17.25
C THR A 65 -18.47 -36.75 17.03
N LEU A 66 -18.69 -37.92 17.63
CA LEU A 66 -19.97 -38.63 17.53
C LEU A 66 -21.13 -37.85 18.16
N ARG A 67 -20.90 -37.16 19.29
CA ARG A 67 -21.93 -36.33 19.96
C ARG A 67 -22.31 -35.10 19.16
N ARG A 68 -21.34 -34.46 18.50
CA ARG A 68 -21.54 -33.18 17.80
C ARG A 68 -21.98 -33.31 16.34
N THR A 69 -21.95 -34.52 15.79
CA THR A 69 -22.20 -34.75 14.36
C THR A 69 -23.26 -35.82 14.14
N THR A 70 -23.65 -36.04 12.89
CA THR A 70 -24.54 -37.14 12.48
C THR A 70 -23.82 -38.49 12.35
N LEU A 71 -22.50 -38.57 12.58
CA LEU A 71 -21.75 -39.82 12.40
C LEU A 71 -22.18 -40.93 13.37
N GLY A 72 -22.67 -40.59 14.57
CA GLY A 72 -23.21 -41.57 15.51
C GLY A 72 -24.50 -42.26 15.04
N ASP A 73 -25.19 -41.65 14.08
CA ASP A 73 -26.44 -42.17 13.53
C ASP A 73 -26.20 -43.15 12.37
N LEU A 74 -24.97 -43.26 11.86
CA LEU A 74 -24.63 -44.12 10.72
C LEU A 74 -24.81 -45.61 11.04
N ARG A 75 -25.29 -46.34 10.05
CA ARG A 75 -25.43 -47.81 10.06
C ARG A 75 -24.79 -48.40 8.81
N PRO A 76 -24.36 -49.68 8.86
CA PRO A 76 -23.95 -50.40 7.66
C PRO A 76 -25.04 -50.32 6.58
N GLY A 77 -24.65 -49.92 5.37
CA GLY A 77 -25.51 -49.67 4.23
C GLY A 77 -25.75 -48.20 3.92
N ASP A 78 -25.53 -47.29 4.87
CA ASP A 78 -25.75 -45.86 4.68
C ASP A 78 -24.76 -45.26 3.67
N VAL A 79 -25.18 -44.20 3.00
CA VAL A 79 -24.36 -43.48 2.02
C VAL A 79 -23.90 -42.15 2.60
N VAL A 80 -22.63 -41.84 2.39
CA VAL A 80 -21.94 -40.66 2.92
C VAL A 80 -21.29 -39.86 1.80
N ASN A 81 -21.22 -38.54 1.96
CA ASN A 81 -20.40 -37.65 1.13
C ASN A 81 -18.93 -37.79 1.54
N LEU A 82 -18.04 -37.84 0.55
CA LEU A 82 -16.60 -37.93 0.78
C LEU A 82 -15.83 -36.86 0.00
N GLU A 83 -14.93 -36.16 0.67
CA GLU A 83 -14.01 -35.18 0.08
C GLU A 83 -12.60 -35.40 0.62
N PRO A 84 -11.58 -35.66 -0.22
CA PRO A 84 -10.18 -35.68 0.19
C PRO A 84 -9.73 -34.29 0.67
N ALA A 85 -8.74 -34.23 1.55
CA ALA A 85 -8.14 -32.96 1.92
C ALA A 85 -7.54 -32.26 0.69
N LEU A 86 -7.85 -30.97 0.54
CA LEU A 86 -7.32 -30.10 -0.50
C LEU A 86 -5.79 -30.04 -0.41
N ARG A 87 -5.10 -30.25 -1.54
CA ARG A 87 -3.64 -30.12 -1.59
C ARG A 87 -3.22 -28.69 -1.87
N TRP A 88 -2.05 -28.31 -1.36
CA TRP A 88 -1.52 -26.96 -1.61
C TRP A 88 -1.28 -26.73 -3.11
N GLY A 89 -1.87 -25.67 -3.65
CA GLY A 89 -1.81 -25.34 -5.07
C GLY A 89 -2.97 -25.86 -5.92
N GLU A 90 -3.90 -26.64 -5.35
CA GLU A 90 -5.13 -27.02 -6.05
C GLU A 90 -6.15 -25.87 -6.08
N PRO A 91 -6.97 -25.76 -7.15
CA PRO A 91 -8.04 -24.77 -7.22
C PRO A 91 -9.03 -24.92 -6.08
N VAL A 92 -9.40 -23.80 -5.46
CA VAL A 92 -10.47 -23.75 -4.45
C VAL A 92 -11.81 -23.59 -5.18
N GLY A 93 -12.55 -24.69 -5.34
CA GLY A 93 -13.81 -24.72 -6.11
C GLY A 93 -15.07 -24.32 -5.34
N GLY A 94 -15.05 -24.42 -4.01
CA GLY A 94 -16.14 -24.00 -3.12
C GLY A 94 -15.67 -22.96 -2.09
N HIS A 95 -16.37 -22.83 -0.96
CA HIS A 95 -15.90 -21.97 0.14
C HIS A 95 -14.90 -22.72 1.04
N LEU A 96 -14.22 -22.01 1.94
CA LEU A 96 -13.26 -22.65 2.84
C LEU A 96 -13.99 -23.47 3.90
N VAL A 97 -13.84 -24.79 3.82
CA VAL A 97 -14.40 -25.77 4.76
C VAL A 97 -13.25 -26.40 5.54
N GLN A 98 -13.34 -26.45 6.86
CA GLN A 98 -12.34 -27.06 7.74
C GLN A 98 -12.60 -28.54 7.94
N GLY A 99 -13.85 -28.98 7.81
CA GLY A 99 -14.32 -30.29 8.22
C GLY A 99 -14.61 -30.35 9.72
N HIS A 100 -14.87 -29.19 10.33
CA HIS A 100 -15.20 -29.02 11.74
C HIS A 100 -16.66 -28.61 11.82
N VAL A 101 -17.53 -29.61 11.96
CA VAL A 101 -18.98 -29.39 12.08
C VAL A 101 -19.29 -28.54 13.30
N ASP A 102 -19.89 -27.38 13.07
CA ASP A 102 -20.25 -26.40 14.10
C ASP A 102 -21.53 -26.79 14.85
N GLY A 103 -22.38 -27.59 14.23
CA GLY A 103 -23.57 -28.18 14.83
C GLY A 103 -24.37 -29.00 13.83
N THR A 104 -25.48 -29.59 14.28
CA THR A 104 -26.39 -30.34 13.40
C THR A 104 -27.71 -29.61 13.21
N GLY A 105 -28.15 -29.48 11.97
CA GLY A 105 -29.47 -28.95 11.61
C GLY A 105 -30.48 -30.07 11.32
N THR A 106 -31.74 -29.68 11.15
CA THR A 106 -32.83 -30.57 10.73
C THR A 106 -33.48 -30.08 9.45
N VAL A 107 -33.64 -30.93 8.45
CA VAL A 107 -34.35 -30.59 7.21
C VAL A 107 -35.84 -30.40 7.52
N ARG A 108 -36.38 -29.21 7.23
CA ARG A 108 -37.79 -28.85 7.51
C ARG A 108 -38.67 -28.81 6.27
N ALA A 109 -38.10 -28.50 5.11
CA ALA A 109 -38.84 -28.52 3.86
C ALA A 109 -37.92 -28.88 2.69
N VAL A 110 -38.47 -29.60 1.71
CA VAL A 110 -37.84 -29.85 0.41
C VAL A 110 -38.90 -29.58 -0.66
N ALA A 111 -38.78 -28.47 -1.37
CA ALA A 111 -39.70 -28.05 -2.42
C ALA A 111 -39.04 -28.20 -3.79
N ARG A 112 -39.77 -28.72 -4.78
CA ARG A 112 -39.28 -28.89 -6.16
C ARG A 112 -40.06 -27.98 -7.09
N HIS A 113 -39.39 -27.10 -7.82
CA HIS A 113 -40.02 -26.19 -8.77
C HIS A 113 -39.13 -26.01 -10.01
N GLY A 114 -39.64 -26.35 -11.20
CA GLY A 114 -38.94 -26.07 -12.47
C GLY A 114 -37.52 -26.63 -12.62
N GLY A 115 -37.18 -27.75 -11.96
CA GLY A 115 -35.84 -28.34 -11.97
C GLY A 115 -34.89 -27.84 -10.86
N GLU A 116 -35.29 -26.81 -10.12
CA GLU A 116 -34.62 -26.33 -8.90
C GLU A 116 -35.23 -27.03 -7.66
N VAL A 117 -34.38 -27.52 -6.76
CA VAL A 117 -34.82 -28.06 -5.47
C VAL A 117 -34.40 -27.12 -4.35
N ARG A 118 -35.37 -26.58 -3.61
CA ARG A 118 -35.10 -25.75 -2.43
C ARG A 118 -35.24 -26.58 -1.17
N MET A 119 -34.19 -26.57 -0.36
CA MET A 119 -34.17 -27.26 0.92
C MET A 119 -34.05 -26.25 2.05
N ALA A 120 -35.02 -26.26 2.97
CA ALA A 120 -34.97 -25.45 4.18
C ALA A 120 -34.45 -26.29 5.34
N VAL A 121 -33.45 -25.79 6.04
CA VAL A 121 -32.81 -26.43 7.19
C VAL A 121 -32.96 -25.53 8.40
N GLU A 122 -33.42 -26.11 9.50
CA GLU A 122 -33.44 -25.48 10.81
C GLU A 122 -32.07 -25.68 11.47
N ALA A 123 -31.39 -24.58 11.76
CA ALA A 123 -30.09 -24.55 12.41
C ALA A 123 -30.24 -24.31 13.93
N PRO A 124 -29.27 -24.76 14.75
CA PRO A 124 -29.17 -24.31 16.14
C PRO A 124 -29.08 -22.78 16.22
N GLU A 125 -29.72 -22.18 17.22
CA GLU A 125 -29.74 -20.71 17.40
C GLU A 125 -28.34 -20.09 17.42
N ALA A 126 -27.37 -20.80 18.02
CA ALA A 126 -25.99 -20.38 18.08
C ALA A 126 -25.33 -20.20 16.69
N LEU A 127 -25.83 -20.84 15.63
CA LEU A 127 -25.27 -20.75 14.28
C LEU A 127 -25.89 -19.66 13.42
N VAL A 128 -27.07 -19.15 13.80
CA VAL A 128 -27.83 -18.15 13.05
C VAL A 128 -27.02 -16.88 12.74
N PRO A 129 -26.22 -16.31 13.66
CA PRO A 129 -25.44 -15.10 13.39
C PRO A 129 -24.41 -15.24 12.27
N PHE A 130 -24.05 -16.47 11.89
CA PHE A 130 -23.05 -16.73 10.85
C PHE A 130 -23.68 -17.06 9.48
N LEU A 131 -25.01 -17.16 9.42
CA LEU A 131 -25.75 -17.43 8.19
C LEU A 131 -26.24 -16.11 7.59
N ALA A 132 -25.89 -15.85 6.33
CA ALA A 132 -26.32 -14.66 5.61
C ALA A 132 -26.88 -15.03 4.24
N PRO A 133 -27.95 -14.37 3.76
CA PRO A 133 -28.37 -14.50 2.36
C PRO A 133 -27.20 -14.20 1.42
N LYS A 134 -27.04 -15.02 0.37
CA LYS A 134 -25.89 -15.02 -0.55
C LYS A 134 -24.54 -15.40 0.09
N GLY A 135 -24.51 -15.73 1.37
CA GLY A 135 -23.36 -16.33 2.03
C GLY A 135 -23.24 -17.83 1.76
N SER A 136 -22.15 -18.42 2.25
CA SER A 136 -21.85 -19.85 2.10
C SER A 136 -22.16 -20.63 3.37
N VAL A 137 -22.60 -21.88 3.22
CA VAL A 137 -22.74 -22.84 4.31
C VAL A 137 -22.44 -24.24 3.79
N ALA A 138 -21.75 -25.07 4.57
CA ALA A 138 -21.60 -26.48 4.24
C ALA A 138 -22.71 -27.30 4.90
N VAL A 139 -23.44 -28.09 4.12
CA VAL A 139 -24.45 -29.04 4.60
C VAL A 139 -24.02 -30.46 4.25
N ASP A 140 -23.75 -31.30 5.25
CA ASP A 140 -23.10 -32.61 5.10
C ASP A 140 -21.81 -32.55 4.25
N GLY A 141 -21.03 -31.48 4.43
CA GLY A 141 -19.81 -31.24 3.67
C GLY A 141 -20.03 -30.74 2.24
N VAL A 142 -21.27 -30.45 1.82
CA VAL A 142 -21.54 -29.84 0.51
C VAL A 142 -21.59 -28.33 0.67
N SER A 143 -20.70 -27.61 -0.01
CA SER A 143 -20.69 -26.15 -0.06
C SER A 143 -21.89 -25.62 -0.85
N LEU A 144 -22.74 -24.82 -0.21
CA LEU A 144 -23.96 -24.28 -0.79
C LEU A 144 -24.09 -22.78 -0.53
N THR A 145 -24.75 -22.08 -1.46
CA THR A 145 -25.15 -20.69 -1.26
C THR A 145 -26.48 -20.63 -0.52
N VAL A 146 -26.52 -19.85 0.57
CA VAL A 146 -27.74 -19.56 1.31
C VAL A 146 -28.63 -18.63 0.47
N VAL A 147 -29.86 -19.05 0.22
CA VAL A 147 -30.88 -18.30 -0.52
C VAL A 147 -31.55 -17.28 0.39
N SER A 148 -32.02 -17.73 1.56
CA SER A 148 -32.69 -16.89 2.56
C SER A 148 -32.39 -17.40 3.97
N VAL A 149 -32.54 -16.51 4.96
CA VAL A 149 -32.48 -16.82 6.38
C VAL A 149 -33.71 -16.20 7.05
N GLU A 150 -34.50 -17.01 7.74
CA GLU A 150 -35.75 -16.64 8.39
C GLU A 150 -35.80 -17.25 9.79
N GLY A 151 -35.63 -16.42 10.83
CA GLY A 151 -35.47 -16.91 12.20
C GLY A 151 -34.24 -17.82 12.31
N ASN A 152 -34.43 -19.05 12.78
CA ASN A 152 -33.36 -20.06 12.85
C ASN A 152 -33.33 -21.01 11.64
N ARG A 153 -34.03 -20.67 10.55
CA ARG A 153 -34.08 -21.48 9.33
C ARG A 153 -33.35 -20.79 8.21
N PHE A 154 -32.66 -21.57 7.40
CA PHE A 154 -32.07 -21.08 6.16
C PHE A 154 -32.46 -21.99 5.00
N THR A 155 -32.55 -21.41 3.81
CA THR A 155 -32.86 -22.14 2.58
C THR A 155 -31.65 -22.20 1.67
N VAL A 156 -31.42 -23.34 1.03
CA VAL A 156 -30.42 -23.54 -0.02
C VAL A 156 -31.09 -24.02 -1.30
N ALA A 157 -30.52 -23.64 -2.45
CA ALA A 157 -30.94 -24.14 -3.75
C ALA A 157 -29.98 -25.25 -4.21
N LEU A 158 -30.53 -26.38 -4.63
CA LEU A 158 -29.80 -27.54 -5.11
C LEU A 158 -30.05 -27.70 -6.60
N ILE A 159 -28.96 -27.71 -7.37
CA ILE A 159 -28.98 -27.97 -8.80
C ILE A 159 -29.01 -29.49 -9.07
N PRO A 160 -29.44 -29.93 -10.28
CA PRO A 160 -29.48 -31.35 -10.64
C PRO A 160 -28.17 -32.10 -10.36
N HIS A 161 -27.03 -31.49 -10.67
CA HIS A 161 -25.71 -32.09 -10.42
C HIS A 161 -25.46 -32.39 -8.92
N THR A 162 -25.75 -31.43 -8.04
CA THR A 162 -25.60 -31.60 -6.58
C THR A 162 -26.53 -32.69 -6.05
N LEU A 163 -27.76 -32.77 -6.56
CA LEU A 163 -28.72 -33.80 -6.17
C LEU A 163 -28.28 -35.21 -6.58
N GLU A 164 -27.66 -35.34 -7.76
CA GLU A 164 -27.18 -36.61 -8.29
C GLU A 164 -25.90 -37.07 -7.58
N ARG A 165 -24.96 -36.14 -7.34
CA ARG A 165 -23.60 -36.45 -6.89
C ARG A 165 -23.41 -36.47 -5.38
N THR A 166 -24.39 -36.03 -4.59
CA THR A 166 -24.29 -35.95 -3.13
C THR A 166 -25.45 -36.65 -2.42
N THR A 167 -25.32 -36.84 -1.10
CA THR A 167 -26.40 -37.39 -0.26
C THR A 167 -27.61 -36.47 -0.17
N LEU A 168 -27.48 -35.18 -0.50
CA LEU A 168 -28.56 -34.19 -0.35
C LEU A 168 -29.78 -34.48 -1.22
N GLY A 169 -29.61 -35.15 -2.36
CA GLY A 169 -30.73 -35.58 -3.21
C GLY A 169 -31.66 -36.61 -2.56
N ARG A 170 -31.20 -37.26 -1.48
CA ARG A 170 -31.92 -38.32 -0.76
C ARG A 170 -32.51 -37.85 0.56
N ARG A 171 -32.21 -36.62 0.98
CA ARG A 171 -32.66 -36.07 2.26
C ARG A 171 -34.16 -35.82 2.27
N ARG A 172 -34.80 -36.14 3.40
CA ARG A 172 -36.23 -35.97 3.64
C ARG A 172 -36.47 -35.01 4.81
N VAL A 173 -37.68 -34.48 4.89
CA VAL A 173 -38.11 -33.70 6.05
C VAL A 173 -37.97 -34.54 7.31
N GLY A 174 -37.28 -34.00 8.32
CA GLY A 174 -36.95 -34.69 9.57
C GLY A 174 -35.50 -35.18 9.64
N ASP A 175 -34.79 -35.30 8.51
CA ASP A 175 -33.40 -35.76 8.52
C ASP A 175 -32.48 -34.75 9.20
N ARG A 176 -31.52 -35.27 9.96
CA ARG A 176 -30.42 -34.47 10.52
C ARG A 176 -29.30 -34.31 9.50
N VAL A 177 -28.67 -33.15 9.50
CA VAL A 177 -27.53 -32.81 8.64
C VAL A 177 -26.44 -32.13 9.44
N ASN A 178 -25.17 -32.36 9.08
CA ASN A 178 -24.03 -31.62 9.63
C ASN A 178 -23.98 -30.23 9.01
N LEU A 179 -23.75 -29.21 9.84
CA LEU A 179 -23.60 -27.82 9.42
C LEU A 179 -22.21 -27.31 9.77
N GLU A 180 -21.55 -26.69 8.80
CA GLU A 180 -20.36 -25.87 9.03
C GLU A 180 -20.61 -24.50 8.41
N VAL A 181 -20.42 -23.45 9.21
CA VAL A 181 -20.61 -22.06 8.76
C VAL A 181 -19.34 -21.54 8.11
N ASP A 182 -19.47 -20.48 7.29
CA ASP A 182 -18.31 -19.86 6.66
C ASP A 182 -17.28 -19.41 7.72
N GLY A 183 -16.04 -19.87 7.56
CA GLY A 183 -14.96 -19.54 8.48
C GLY A 183 -14.70 -18.03 8.61
N LEU A 184 -14.90 -17.25 7.54
CA LEU A 184 -14.79 -15.79 7.58
C LEU A 184 -15.90 -15.18 8.43
N ALA A 185 -17.14 -15.64 8.28
CA ALA A 185 -18.26 -15.18 9.09
C ALA A 185 -18.02 -15.44 10.58
N ARG A 186 -17.46 -16.61 10.93
CA ARG A 186 -17.10 -16.98 12.31
C ARG A 186 -16.16 -15.95 12.96
N TYR A 187 -15.10 -15.56 12.27
CA TYR A 187 -14.13 -14.59 12.80
C TYR A 187 -14.66 -13.17 12.81
N LEU A 188 -15.46 -12.77 11.81
CA LEU A 188 -16.07 -11.44 11.75
C LEU A 188 -17.05 -11.20 12.90
N VAL A 189 -17.94 -12.16 13.19
CA VAL A 189 -18.87 -12.06 14.32
C VAL A 189 -18.11 -12.03 15.65
N ARG A 190 -17.07 -12.86 15.81
CA ARG A 190 -16.21 -12.83 17.01
C ARG A 190 -15.50 -11.47 17.17
N TRP A 191 -15.02 -10.90 16.08
CA TRP A 191 -14.37 -9.58 16.08
C TRP A 191 -15.33 -8.46 16.42
N GLN A 192 -16.55 -8.48 15.89
CA GLN A 192 -17.61 -7.53 16.25
C GLN A 192 -18.01 -7.66 17.73
N ALA A 193 -18.14 -8.88 18.25
CA ALA A 193 -18.42 -9.13 19.66
C ALA A 193 -17.29 -8.62 20.58
N ALA A 194 -16.03 -8.82 20.21
CA ALA A 194 -14.87 -8.28 20.96
C ALA A 194 -14.81 -6.75 20.91
N SER A 195 -15.15 -6.16 19.75
CA SER A 195 -15.22 -4.71 19.56
C SER A 195 -16.36 -4.08 20.37
N ALA A 196 -17.49 -4.78 20.51
CA ALA A 196 -18.62 -4.38 21.35
C ALA A 196 -18.36 -4.56 22.86
N ALA A 197 -17.54 -5.55 23.24
CA ALA A 197 -17.19 -5.86 24.63
C ALA A 197 -16.08 -4.97 25.23
N GLY A 198 -15.49 -4.06 24.45
CA GLY A 198 -14.53 -3.06 24.96
C GLY A 198 -13.16 -3.61 25.40
N THR A 199 -12.83 -4.88 25.10
CA THR A 199 -11.56 -5.51 25.51
C THR A 199 -10.63 -5.77 24.31
N GLY A 200 -9.82 -4.75 23.95
CA GLY A 200 -8.60 -4.80 23.09
C GLY A 200 -8.84 -5.05 21.59
N VAL A 201 -8.30 -4.30 20.63
CA VAL A 201 -7.03 -3.56 20.49
C VAL A 201 -7.32 -2.21 19.84
N ALA A 202 -6.66 -1.14 20.31
CA ALA A 202 -6.75 0.18 19.71
C ALA A 202 -6.27 0.15 18.24
N GLY A 203 -7.18 0.41 17.31
CA GLY A 203 -6.91 0.48 15.88
C GLY A 203 -8.11 1.06 15.13
N ALA A 204 -8.06 2.39 14.96
CA ALA A 204 -8.72 3.21 13.94
C ALA A 204 -10.10 2.78 13.38
N SER A 205 -11.13 3.53 13.77
CA SER A 205 -12.16 4.16 12.91
C SER A 205 -13.49 4.23 13.66
N ARG A 206 -13.75 5.35 14.34
CA ARG A 206 -15.12 5.71 14.73
C ARG A 206 -15.70 6.57 13.62
N ARG A 207 -16.61 5.98 12.84
CA ARG A 207 -17.50 6.74 11.96
C ARG A 207 -18.43 7.61 12.81
N ALA A 208 -18.76 8.73 12.19
CA ALA A 208 -19.75 9.72 12.57
C ALA A 208 -21.05 9.09 13.09
N GLY A 209 -21.54 9.64 14.20
CA GLY A 209 -22.91 9.49 14.67
C GLY A 209 -23.53 10.89 14.72
N ASP A 210 -24.47 11.10 13.80
CA ASP A 210 -25.76 11.77 13.96
C ASP A 210 -25.92 12.72 15.16
N ALA A 211 -26.07 14.01 14.85
CA ALA A 211 -26.77 14.95 15.72
C ALA A 211 -27.90 15.59 14.89
N GLU A 212 -29.11 15.36 15.37
CA GLU A 212 -30.39 15.79 14.82
C GLU A 212 -30.49 17.30 14.56
N ALA A 213 -31.23 17.59 13.50
CA ALA A 213 -31.64 18.91 13.05
C ALA A 213 -32.52 19.64 14.08
N GLY A 214 -31.98 20.72 14.65
CA GLY A 214 -32.76 21.80 15.24
C GLY A 214 -33.03 22.89 14.20
N ARG A 215 -34.27 22.98 13.70
CA ARG A 215 -34.74 24.07 12.84
C ARG A 215 -34.83 25.37 13.65
N ALA A 216 -34.15 26.42 13.20
CA ALA A 216 -34.50 27.80 13.53
C ALA A 216 -34.34 28.68 12.27
N SER A 217 -35.51 29.09 11.76
CA SER A 217 -35.73 30.16 10.79
C SER A 217 -35.17 31.48 11.31
N THR A 218 -34.54 32.30 10.46
CA THR A 218 -35.11 33.60 10.01
C THR A 218 -34.08 34.41 9.19
N ALA A 219 -34.51 34.76 7.97
CA ALA A 219 -34.40 36.07 7.30
C ALA A 219 -33.04 36.81 7.25
N HIS A 220 -32.51 36.90 6.02
CA HIS A 220 -31.73 38.04 5.55
C HIS A 220 -32.55 39.34 5.61
N PRO A 221 -31.86 40.47 5.79
CA PRO A 221 -32.13 41.62 4.93
C PRO A 221 -30.87 42.12 4.23
N GLU A 222 -31.06 42.44 2.96
CA GLU A 222 -30.21 43.31 2.15
C GLU A 222 -30.30 44.76 2.66
N ALA A 223 -29.18 45.48 2.58
CA ALA A 223 -29.03 46.92 2.32
C ALA A 223 -27.55 47.22 2.64
N GLY A 224 -26.74 47.85 1.80
CA GLY A 224 -27.02 49.06 1.04
C GLY A 224 -25.78 49.93 1.27
N GLY A 225 -25.11 50.31 0.18
CA GLY A 225 -23.84 51.03 0.24
C GLY A 225 -23.97 52.41 0.88
N ALA A 226 -22.88 52.83 1.51
CA ALA A 226 -22.60 54.24 1.75
C ALA A 226 -21.11 54.49 1.52
N ALA A 227 -20.82 55.12 0.39
CA ALA A 227 -19.55 55.76 0.13
C ALA A 227 -19.36 56.93 1.11
N THR A 228 -18.19 57.04 1.72
CA THR A 228 -17.70 58.28 2.31
C THR A 228 -16.25 58.51 1.91
N THR A 229 -15.98 59.76 1.56
CA THR A 229 -14.77 60.30 0.93
C THR A 229 -13.78 60.87 1.95
N HIS A 230 -12.56 61.11 1.44
CA HIS A 230 -11.49 62.01 1.93
C HIS A 230 -10.37 61.38 2.79
N ALA A 231 -9.14 61.36 2.26
CA ALA A 231 -8.21 62.49 2.30
C ALA A 231 -6.76 62.03 2.02
N GLU A 232 -6.09 62.70 1.10
CA GLU A 232 -4.66 62.57 0.84
C GLU A 232 -3.84 63.08 2.03
N ALA A 233 -2.77 62.36 2.38
CA ALA A 233 -1.62 62.92 3.09
C ALA A 233 -0.33 62.32 2.51
N ARG A 234 0.34 63.09 1.64
CA ARG A 234 1.68 62.80 1.15
C ARG A 234 2.70 63.13 2.24
N GLY A 235 3.50 62.14 2.64
CA GLY A 235 4.69 62.31 3.45
C GLY A 235 5.81 61.46 2.85
N ALA A 236 6.67 62.08 2.04
CA ALA A 236 7.84 61.44 1.46
C ALA A 236 8.89 61.18 2.56
N SER A 237 9.28 59.91 2.74
CA SER A 237 10.52 59.54 3.44
C SER A 237 11.39 58.76 2.46
N THR A 238 12.51 59.37 2.11
CA THR A 238 13.49 58.92 1.13
C THR A 238 14.29 57.74 1.65
N VAL A 239 14.10 56.56 1.04
CA VAL A 239 15.03 55.43 1.14
C VAL A 239 16.26 55.77 0.27
N PRO A 240 17.50 55.67 0.77
CA PRO A 240 18.69 55.91 -0.05
C PRO A 240 18.85 54.79 -1.09
N PRO A 241 19.36 55.08 -2.30
CA PRO A 241 19.54 54.08 -3.33
C PRO A 241 20.62 53.05 -2.93
N ALA A 242 20.34 51.78 -3.24
CA ALA A 242 21.29 50.68 -3.07
C ALA A 242 22.61 50.96 -3.82
N PRO A 243 23.78 50.57 -3.26
CA PRO A 243 25.05 50.72 -3.96
C PRO A 243 25.05 49.83 -5.22
N GLY A 244 25.53 50.40 -6.34
CA GLY A 244 25.57 49.75 -7.65
C GLY A 244 26.47 48.50 -7.70
N PRO A 245 26.35 47.68 -8.76
CA PRO A 245 26.98 46.37 -8.82
C PRO A 245 28.48 46.51 -9.07
N GLY A 246 29.27 46.46 -8.01
CA GLY A 246 30.67 46.09 -8.10
C GLY A 246 30.74 44.59 -8.36
N ARG A 247 31.06 44.19 -9.60
CA ARG A 247 31.29 42.80 -9.99
C ARG A 247 32.36 42.17 -9.09
N PRO A 248 32.04 41.21 -8.21
CA PRO A 248 33.07 40.39 -7.60
C PRO A 248 33.63 39.46 -8.69
N ALA A 249 34.91 39.13 -8.58
CA ALA A 249 35.54 38.12 -9.41
C ALA A 249 34.71 36.82 -9.33
N THR A 250 34.45 36.21 -10.49
CA THR A 250 33.83 34.89 -10.60
C THR A 250 34.63 33.91 -9.74
N PRO A 251 34.06 33.33 -8.67
CA PRO A 251 34.62 32.12 -8.11
C PRO A 251 34.36 31.02 -9.13
N ASP A 252 35.43 30.39 -9.59
CA ASP A 252 35.39 29.19 -10.43
C ASP A 252 34.34 28.19 -9.92
N GLY A 253 33.44 27.76 -10.81
CA GLY A 253 32.93 26.39 -10.88
C GLY A 253 32.29 25.70 -9.66
N ALA A 254 31.96 26.39 -8.57
CA ALA A 254 31.48 25.75 -7.32
C ALA A 254 30.02 25.23 -7.34
N GLY A 255 29.41 25.04 -8.52
CA GLY A 255 28.00 24.65 -8.67
C GLY A 255 27.74 23.18 -9.07
N ALA A 256 28.76 22.42 -9.45
CA ALA A 256 28.63 21.01 -9.88
C ALA A 256 29.33 20.02 -8.92
N GLY A 257 29.53 20.42 -7.66
CA GLY A 257 30.25 19.63 -6.66
C GLY A 257 29.51 18.36 -6.21
N ASP A 258 30.22 17.50 -5.49
CA ASP A 258 29.67 16.34 -4.78
C ASP A 258 28.48 16.76 -3.88
N PRO A 259 27.31 16.09 -3.95
CA PRO A 259 26.19 16.32 -3.03
C PRO A 259 26.60 16.43 -1.55
N VAL A 260 27.58 15.63 -1.13
CA VAL A 260 28.09 15.66 0.24
C VAL A 260 28.77 17.00 0.55
N ALA A 261 29.61 17.50 -0.37
CA ALA A 261 30.31 18.77 -0.19
C ALA A 261 29.34 19.95 -0.13
N ARG A 262 28.26 19.94 -0.94
CA ARG A 262 27.20 20.97 -0.85
C ARG A 262 26.53 21.00 0.52
N VAL A 263 26.19 19.83 1.06
CA VAL A 263 25.59 19.76 2.40
C VAL A 263 26.57 20.26 3.46
N GLU A 264 27.83 19.83 3.45
CA GLU A 264 28.84 20.32 4.42
C GLU A 264 29.03 21.84 4.36
N ALA A 265 28.99 22.44 3.16
CA ALA A 265 29.06 23.89 2.98
C ALA A 265 27.85 24.60 3.60
N ALA A 266 26.63 24.08 3.39
CA ALA A 266 25.43 24.59 4.01
C ALA A 266 25.46 24.46 5.54
N LEU A 267 25.87 23.29 6.08
CA LEU A 267 26.01 23.09 7.52
C LEU A 267 27.01 24.08 8.14
N THR A 268 28.13 24.33 7.45
CA THR A 268 29.16 25.29 7.91
C THR A 268 28.59 26.71 7.98
N ALA A 269 27.90 27.17 6.94
CA ALA A 269 27.30 28.51 6.93
C ALA A 269 26.23 28.66 8.02
N LEU A 270 25.36 27.67 8.19
CA LEU A 270 24.28 27.71 9.18
C LEU A 270 24.82 27.72 10.62
N ARG A 271 25.89 26.94 10.92
CA ARG A 271 26.60 26.97 12.21
C ARG A 271 27.18 28.35 12.50
N ALA A 272 27.71 29.03 11.49
CA ALA A 272 28.25 30.38 11.60
C ALA A 272 27.17 31.47 11.70
N GLY A 273 25.88 31.11 11.69
CA GLY A 273 24.76 32.04 11.71
C GLY A 273 24.42 32.67 10.35
N GLY A 274 25.06 32.22 9.27
CA GLY A 274 24.73 32.60 7.89
C GLY A 274 23.50 31.87 7.35
N MET A 275 23.11 32.21 6.12
CA MET A 275 22.01 31.56 5.40
C MET A 275 22.51 30.47 4.45
N ALA A 276 21.61 29.58 4.06
CA ALA A 276 21.76 28.66 2.95
C ALA A 276 20.50 28.68 2.08
N VAL A 277 20.57 28.13 0.86
CA VAL A 277 19.42 27.91 0.00
C VAL A 277 19.10 26.42 -0.09
N VAL A 278 17.83 26.06 0.07
CA VAL A 278 17.34 24.69 -0.14
C VAL A 278 16.46 24.67 -1.37
N LEU A 279 16.87 23.90 -2.38
CA LEU A 279 16.13 23.69 -3.62
C LEU A 279 15.34 22.38 -3.56
N ASP A 280 14.18 22.37 -4.17
CA ASP A 280 13.46 21.14 -4.43
C ASP A 280 14.13 20.26 -5.51
N ASP A 281 13.68 19.01 -5.57
CA ASP A 281 13.99 18.13 -6.69
C ASP A 281 13.19 18.53 -7.95
N ALA A 282 13.71 18.18 -9.12
CA ALA A 282 13.19 18.68 -10.41
C ALA A 282 11.75 18.25 -10.73
N ASP A 283 11.21 17.28 -10.01
CA ASP A 283 9.88 16.68 -10.15
C ASP A 283 8.87 17.14 -9.08
N ARG A 284 9.22 18.15 -8.25
CA ARG A 284 8.35 18.71 -7.22
C ARG A 284 7.88 20.14 -7.58
N GLU A 285 8.03 21.12 -6.69
CA GLU A 285 7.50 22.49 -6.88
C GLU A 285 8.41 23.34 -7.79
N GLY A 286 9.67 22.92 -7.95
CA GLY A 286 10.66 23.68 -8.74
C GLY A 286 11.08 24.98 -8.05
N GLU A 287 10.84 25.10 -6.75
CA GLU A 287 11.08 26.28 -5.92
C GLU A 287 12.35 26.15 -5.07
N GLY A 288 12.75 27.25 -4.45
CA GLY A 288 13.87 27.30 -3.52
C GLY A 288 13.62 28.24 -2.36
N ASP A 289 14.10 27.84 -1.18
CA ASP A 289 13.90 28.56 0.07
C ASP A 289 15.22 29.10 0.60
N LEU A 290 15.20 30.35 1.07
CA LEU A 290 16.20 30.85 1.99
C LEU A 290 16.01 30.19 3.35
N VAL A 291 17.10 29.70 3.93
CA VAL A 291 17.10 29.01 5.23
C VAL A 291 18.12 29.65 6.16
N VAL A 292 17.71 29.96 7.39
CA VAL A 292 18.61 30.35 8.48
C VAL A 292 18.17 29.71 9.79
N ALA A 293 19.12 29.37 10.66
CA ALA A 293 18.80 28.88 11.99
C ALA A 293 18.01 29.93 12.77
N ALA A 294 16.83 29.59 13.28
CA ALA A 294 15.95 30.56 13.93
C ALA A 294 16.55 31.13 15.22
N GLN A 295 17.39 30.36 15.92
CA GLN A 295 18.19 30.84 17.05
C GLN A 295 19.17 31.97 16.67
N HIS A 296 19.59 32.04 15.40
CA HIS A 296 20.47 33.06 14.85
C HIS A 296 19.70 34.14 14.07
N ALA A 297 18.37 34.15 14.11
CA ALA A 297 17.56 35.12 13.37
C ALA A 297 17.83 36.56 13.86
N THR A 298 18.20 37.42 12.92
CA THR A 298 18.44 38.86 13.15
C THR A 298 17.45 39.70 12.33
N PRO A 299 17.24 40.99 12.66
CA PRO A 299 16.45 41.88 11.81
C PRO A 299 17.00 41.94 10.37
N ALA A 300 18.33 41.86 10.20
CA ALA A 300 18.97 41.84 8.90
C ALA A 300 18.63 40.56 8.10
N HIS A 301 18.59 39.40 8.77
CA HIS A 301 18.17 38.15 8.14
C HIS A 301 16.73 38.23 7.63
N VAL A 302 15.81 38.67 8.49
CA VAL A 302 14.39 38.79 8.12
C VAL A 302 14.19 39.83 7.02
N ASN A 303 14.88 40.97 7.10
CA ASN A 303 14.82 41.99 6.05
C ASN A 303 15.41 41.49 4.72
N PHE A 304 16.46 40.67 4.74
CA PHE A 304 17.00 40.05 3.54
C PHE A 304 15.99 39.08 2.92
N MET A 305 15.33 38.24 3.72
CA MET A 305 14.24 37.35 3.27
C MET A 305 13.09 38.15 2.65
N LEU A 306 12.71 39.29 3.22
CA LEU A 306 11.66 40.15 2.65
C LEU A 306 12.03 40.74 1.28
N GLN A 307 13.30 41.15 1.12
CA GLN A 307 13.74 41.80 -0.12
C GLN A 307 13.97 40.81 -1.26
N TRP A 308 14.51 39.64 -0.92
CA TRP A 308 15.04 38.68 -1.90
C TRP A 308 14.32 37.34 -1.92
N GLY A 309 13.81 36.87 -0.79
CA GLY A 309 12.86 35.77 -0.77
C GLY A 309 11.52 36.25 -1.33
N ARG A 310 10.93 37.26 -0.67
CA ARG A 310 9.60 37.85 -0.97
C ARG A 310 8.43 36.88 -0.75
N GLY A 311 8.71 35.60 -0.47
CA GLY A 311 7.75 34.61 -0.02
C GLY A 311 7.30 34.79 1.43
N LEU A 312 6.65 33.76 1.95
CA LEU A 312 6.09 33.76 3.29
C LEU A 312 7.16 33.33 4.30
N ILE A 313 7.44 34.18 5.29
CA ILE A 313 8.41 33.82 6.34
C ILE A 313 7.75 32.83 7.30
N CYS A 314 8.22 31.59 7.23
CA CYS A 314 7.77 30.48 8.04
C CYS A 314 8.86 30.05 9.04
N ALA A 315 8.45 29.36 10.11
CA ALA A 315 9.36 28.72 11.05
C ALA A 315 9.24 27.19 10.92
N ALA A 316 10.13 26.56 10.16
CA ALA A 316 10.20 25.10 10.07
C ALA A 316 10.70 24.51 11.39
N MET A 317 9.92 23.62 12.00
CA MET A 317 10.14 23.17 13.37
C MET A 317 9.98 21.66 13.52
N ALA A 318 10.84 21.03 14.32
CA ALA A 318 10.63 19.65 14.74
C ALA A 318 9.30 19.48 15.50
N GLU A 319 8.62 18.36 15.27
CA GLU A 319 7.35 18.03 15.94
C GLU A 319 7.42 18.15 17.46
N ALA A 320 8.48 17.63 18.09
CA ALA A 320 8.67 17.72 19.54
C ALA A 320 8.68 19.18 20.04
N ARG A 321 9.20 20.11 19.22
CA ARG A 321 9.23 21.53 19.57
C ARG A 321 7.85 22.18 19.42
N CYS A 322 7.10 21.82 18.37
CA CYS A 322 5.69 22.22 18.24
C CYS A 322 4.87 21.73 19.43
N GLN A 323 5.07 20.49 19.87
CA GLN A 323 4.40 19.93 21.05
C GLN A 323 4.78 20.66 22.34
N ALA A 324 6.07 20.93 22.56
CA ALA A 324 6.56 21.65 23.75
C ALA A 324 5.98 23.07 23.88
N LEU A 325 5.67 23.71 22.75
CA LEU A 325 5.09 25.05 22.69
C LEU A 325 3.57 25.06 22.53
N ASP A 326 2.91 23.90 22.51
CA ASP A 326 1.47 23.75 22.30
C ASP A 326 1.01 24.43 21.00
N LEU A 327 1.64 24.05 19.88
CA LEU A 327 1.35 24.56 18.54
C LEU A 327 0.63 23.49 17.71
N PRO A 328 -0.72 23.41 17.80
CA PRO A 328 -1.50 22.50 16.96
C PRO A 328 -1.51 22.95 15.50
N LEU A 329 -1.85 22.03 14.59
CA LEU A 329 -2.08 22.38 13.18
C LEU A 329 -3.22 23.41 13.08
N MET A 330 -3.11 24.33 12.13
CA MET A 330 -4.15 25.34 11.89
C MET A 330 -5.44 24.71 11.32
N VAL A 331 -5.30 23.60 10.58
CA VAL A 331 -6.39 22.80 10.02
C VAL A 331 -6.14 21.33 10.35
N ASP A 332 -7.11 20.68 11.00
CA ASP A 332 -7.05 19.27 11.39
C ASP A 332 -8.42 18.59 11.20
N PRO A 333 -8.57 17.56 10.34
CA PRO A 333 -7.52 17.00 9.48
C PRO A 333 -7.12 17.96 8.36
N PRO A 334 -5.85 17.94 7.90
CA PRO A 334 -5.41 18.76 6.78
C PRO A 334 -6.16 18.36 5.48
N GLY A 335 -6.49 19.36 4.65
CA GLY A 335 -7.18 19.14 3.38
C GLY A 335 -6.33 18.40 2.33
N ASP A 336 -5.01 18.61 2.37
CA ASP A 336 -4.02 17.84 1.61
C ASP A 336 -3.06 17.13 2.59
N PRO A 337 -3.04 15.79 2.67
CA PRO A 337 -2.13 15.03 3.52
C PRO A 337 -0.63 15.29 3.26
N MET A 338 -0.28 15.75 2.06
CA MET A 338 1.08 16.09 1.63
C MET A 338 1.39 17.59 1.67
N GLY A 339 0.36 18.40 1.89
CA GLY A 339 0.44 19.86 1.94
C GLY A 339 1.31 20.38 3.09
N THR A 340 1.64 21.67 3.02
CA THR A 340 2.50 22.33 3.99
C THR A 340 1.86 22.33 5.39
N PRO A 341 2.54 21.77 6.42
CA PRO A 341 1.93 21.48 7.72
C PRO A 341 1.90 22.72 8.63
N PHE A 342 1.10 23.73 8.27
CA PHE A 342 0.93 24.96 9.04
C PHE A 342 0.34 24.69 10.43
N THR A 343 1.00 25.24 11.44
CA THR A 343 0.44 25.41 12.79
C THR A 343 -0.23 26.79 12.91
N VAL A 344 -0.92 27.03 14.02
CA VAL A 344 -1.43 28.36 14.35
C VAL A 344 -0.31 29.41 14.32
N SER A 345 -0.54 30.57 13.68
CA SER A 345 0.46 31.63 13.60
C SER A 345 0.70 32.28 14.97
N VAL A 346 1.91 32.82 15.16
CA VAL A 346 2.37 33.30 16.46
C VAL A 346 3.23 34.55 16.38
N ASP A 347 3.22 35.31 17.47
CA ASP A 347 4.23 36.31 17.80
C ASP A 347 4.81 36.04 19.19
N ALA A 348 6.03 36.50 19.45
CA ALA A 348 6.57 36.56 20.80
C ALA A 348 5.68 37.46 21.67
N ARG A 349 5.44 37.07 22.92
CA ARG A 349 4.64 37.88 23.85
C ARG A 349 5.36 39.16 24.29
N GLN A 350 6.69 39.13 24.35
CA GLN A 350 7.50 40.21 24.88
C GLN A 350 8.64 40.59 23.93
N GLY A 351 9.00 41.88 23.95
CA GLY A 351 10.06 42.43 23.10
C GLY A 351 9.68 42.59 21.64
N VAL A 352 8.38 42.67 21.36
CA VAL A 352 7.80 42.99 20.03
C VAL A 352 6.75 44.07 20.18
N THR A 353 6.36 44.68 19.06
CA THR A 353 5.31 45.71 18.98
C THR A 353 4.06 45.15 18.32
N THR A 354 3.92 45.35 17.01
CA THR A 354 2.82 44.81 16.21
C THR A 354 3.09 43.38 15.73
N GLY A 355 4.34 42.90 15.83
CA GLY A 355 4.73 41.56 15.37
C GLY A 355 5.28 41.53 13.94
N ILE A 356 4.88 42.47 13.07
CA ILE A 356 5.17 42.40 11.63
C ILE A 356 6.57 42.88 11.22
N SER A 357 7.22 43.70 12.04
CA SER A 357 8.52 44.29 11.69
C SER A 357 9.59 43.21 11.53
N ALA A 358 10.68 43.51 10.81
CA ALA A 358 11.79 42.57 10.68
C ALA A 358 12.41 42.22 12.04
N ALA A 359 12.46 43.19 12.96
CA ALA A 359 12.95 42.98 14.31
C ALA A 359 12.00 42.11 15.15
N ASP A 360 10.69 42.35 15.04
CA ASP A 360 9.67 41.61 15.79
C ASP A 360 9.64 40.15 15.34
N ARG A 361 9.61 39.88 14.03
CA ARG A 361 9.66 38.51 13.49
C ARG A 361 10.97 37.81 13.84
N ALA A 362 12.11 38.51 13.81
CA ALA A 362 13.39 37.94 14.26
C ALA A 362 13.38 37.60 15.75
N ARG A 363 12.69 38.39 16.58
CA ARG A 363 12.48 38.08 17.99
C ARG A 363 11.58 36.85 18.16
N THR A 364 10.45 36.78 17.45
CA THR A 364 9.55 35.63 17.46
C THR A 364 10.27 34.34 17.06
N LEU A 365 11.06 34.35 15.99
CA LEU A 365 11.86 33.20 15.54
C LEU A 365 12.84 32.71 16.61
N ARG A 366 13.53 33.63 17.31
CA ARG A 366 14.42 33.25 18.42
C ARG A 366 13.67 32.67 19.61
N VAL A 367 12.48 33.18 19.94
CA VAL A 367 11.62 32.60 21.00
C VAL A 367 11.17 31.19 20.63
N LEU A 368 10.80 30.96 19.37
CA LEU A 368 10.44 29.63 18.87
C LEU A 368 11.61 28.64 18.99
N ALA A 369 12.84 29.08 18.73
CA ALA A 369 14.04 28.25 18.83
C ALA A 369 14.52 28.01 20.26
N ASP A 370 14.31 28.94 21.19
CA ASP A 370 14.87 28.88 22.55
C ASP A 370 14.27 27.70 23.37
N PRO A 371 15.08 26.70 23.78
CA PRO A 371 14.58 25.53 24.50
C PRO A 371 13.93 25.86 25.84
N ALA A 372 14.19 27.04 26.42
CA ALA A 372 13.55 27.50 27.65
C ALA A 372 12.13 28.06 27.44
N SER A 373 11.78 28.46 26.20
CA SER A 373 10.46 29.04 25.94
C SER A 373 9.34 28.03 26.14
N ARG A 374 8.23 28.54 26.67
CA ARG A 374 7.00 27.84 27.01
C ARG A 374 5.83 28.37 26.17
N PRO A 375 4.67 27.68 26.14
CA PRO A 375 3.49 28.16 25.42
C PRO A 375 3.06 29.59 25.80
N GLY A 376 3.30 29.98 27.05
CA GLY A 376 3.00 31.31 27.58
C GLY A 376 3.89 32.43 27.03
N ASP A 377 5.01 32.13 26.38
CA ASP A 377 5.89 33.13 25.78
C ASP A 377 5.44 33.57 24.39
N LEU A 378 4.34 33.00 23.89
CA LEU A 378 3.75 33.25 22.57
C LEU A 378 2.33 33.81 22.68
N VAL A 379 1.94 34.57 21.66
CA VAL A 379 0.58 35.05 21.42
C VAL A 379 0.08 34.45 20.10
N ARG A 380 -1.22 34.13 20.03
CA ARG A 380 -1.90 33.54 18.87
C ARG A 380 -3.16 34.38 18.57
N PRO A 381 -3.46 34.73 17.30
CA PRO A 381 -2.60 34.59 16.13
C PRO A 381 -1.39 35.55 16.20
N GLY A 382 -0.49 35.45 15.22
CA GLY A 382 0.62 36.41 15.01
C GLY A 382 1.15 36.37 13.58
N HIS A 383 2.39 36.84 13.37
CA HIS A 383 2.95 37.12 12.04
C HIS A 383 4.07 36.19 11.59
N VAL A 384 4.45 35.21 12.41
CA VAL A 384 5.31 34.08 12.01
C VAL A 384 4.46 32.82 11.93
N PHE A 385 4.66 32.02 10.88
CA PHE A 385 3.90 30.81 10.60
C PHE A 385 4.74 29.56 10.88
N PRO A 386 4.59 28.90 12.03
CA PRO A 386 5.35 27.70 12.30
C PRO A 386 4.83 26.51 11.49
N LEU A 387 5.75 25.71 10.97
CA LEU A 387 5.50 24.52 10.16
C LEU A 387 6.03 23.29 10.89
N ARG A 388 5.20 22.26 11.00
CA ARG A 388 5.55 21.04 11.74
C ARG A 388 6.20 20.00 10.82
N ALA A 389 7.52 19.87 10.89
CA ALA A 389 8.26 18.83 10.17
C ALA A 389 7.89 17.43 10.67
N ARG A 390 7.88 16.46 9.75
CA ARG A 390 7.71 15.04 10.09
C ARG A 390 8.89 14.53 10.95
N PRO A 391 8.68 13.55 11.85
CA PRO A 391 9.71 13.07 12.78
C PRO A 391 11.01 12.63 12.11
N TRP A 392 10.89 11.89 11.01
CA TRP A 392 12.02 11.37 10.24
C TRP A 392 12.59 12.37 9.23
N GLY A 393 12.07 13.60 9.16
CA GLY A 393 12.55 14.62 8.24
C GLY A 393 12.47 14.19 6.78
N VAL A 394 13.52 14.47 6.01
CA VAL A 394 13.55 14.20 4.56
C VAL A 394 13.47 12.71 4.21
N LEU A 395 13.73 11.84 5.18
CA LEU A 395 13.59 10.38 5.03
C LEU A 395 12.12 9.93 4.95
N GLN A 396 11.18 10.78 5.38
CA GLN A 396 9.75 10.49 5.38
C GLN A 396 8.95 11.46 4.49
N ARG A 397 9.32 12.74 4.46
CA ARG A 397 8.73 13.74 3.54
C ARG A 397 9.82 14.61 2.95
N ARG A 398 9.92 14.62 1.61
CA ARG A 398 10.93 15.40 0.87
C ARG A 398 10.49 16.85 0.68
N GLY A 399 10.33 17.57 1.79
CA GLY A 399 9.92 18.97 1.82
C GLY A 399 11.04 19.93 2.26
N HIS A 400 10.94 21.22 1.89
CA HIS A 400 11.83 22.27 2.43
C HIS A 400 11.73 22.37 3.94
N THR A 401 10.53 22.21 4.52
CA THR A 401 10.30 22.16 5.96
C THR A 401 11.17 21.08 6.63
N GLU A 402 11.12 19.85 6.12
CA GLU A 402 11.92 18.74 6.64
C GLU A 402 13.41 18.95 6.40
N ALA A 403 13.81 19.41 5.21
CA ALA A 403 15.20 19.64 4.87
C ALA A 403 15.83 20.72 5.76
N ALA A 404 15.12 21.82 6.02
CA ALA A 404 15.59 22.89 6.89
C ALA A 404 15.78 22.40 8.34
N VAL A 405 14.82 21.64 8.88
CA VAL A 405 14.93 21.06 10.23
C VAL A 405 16.07 20.04 10.31
N ASP A 406 16.25 19.21 9.30
CA ASP A 406 17.34 18.24 9.25
C ASP A 406 18.71 18.91 9.14
N LEU A 407 18.84 19.98 8.36
CA LEU A 407 20.06 20.79 8.31
C LEU A 407 20.40 21.38 9.68
N MET A 408 19.40 21.84 10.45
CA MET A 408 19.63 22.32 11.82
C MET A 408 20.19 21.21 12.72
N ARG A 409 19.57 20.03 12.68
CA ARG A 409 20.02 18.87 13.46
C ARG A 409 21.44 18.44 13.09
N LEU A 410 21.72 18.32 11.79
CA LEU A 410 23.05 17.98 11.28
C LEU A 410 24.10 19.05 11.61
N ALA A 411 23.68 20.31 11.71
CA ALA A 411 24.51 21.43 12.13
C ALA A 411 24.79 21.44 13.65
N GLY A 412 24.05 20.67 14.46
CA GLY A 412 24.13 20.74 15.92
C GLY A 412 23.44 21.98 16.50
N LEU A 413 22.41 22.48 15.82
CA LEU A 413 21.61 23.65 16.20
C LEU A 413 20.22 23.21 16.67
N GLU A 414 19.49 24.11 17.34
CA GLU A 414 18.08 23.90 17.68
C GLU A 414 17.27 23.61 16.41
N PRO A 415 16.37 22.61 16.41
CA PRO A 415 15.69 22.12 15.21
C PRO A 415 14.52 23.03 14.81
N VAL A 416 14.82 24.32 14.65
CA VAL A 416 13.94 25.42 14.27
C VAL A 416 14.69 26.29 13.26
N ALA A 417 14.19 26.38 12.04
CA ALA A 417 14.74 27.20 10.97
C ALA A 417 13.71 28.24 10.53
N ALA A 418 14.16 29.45 10.21
CA ALA A 418 13.34 30.37 9.43
C ALA A 418 13.53 30.02 7.95
N ILE A 419 12.42 29.87 7.23
CA ILE A 419 12.40 29.60 5.78
C ILE A 419 11.56 30.65 5.06
N CYS A 420 11.90 30.93 3.79
CA CYS A 420 11.18 31.87 2.94
C CYS A 420 11.44 31.53 1.47
N GLU A 421 10.38 31.30 0.71
CA GLU A 421 10.45 30.99 -0.73
C GLU A 421 11.08 32.16 -1.49
N ILE A 422 11.83 31.85 -2.56
CA ILE A 422 12.51 32.81 -3.43
C ILE A 422 11.67 33.09 -4.67
N LEU A 423 11.16 34.31 -4.77
CA LEU A 423 10.38 34.81 -5.89
C LEU A 423 11.17 35.80 -6.76
N GLY A 424 10.78 35.86 -8.03
CA GLY A 424 11.33 36.77 -9.00
C GLY A 424 10.98 38.23 -8.69
N PRO A 425 11.62 39.18 -9.40
CA PRO A 425 11.31 40.59 -9.26
C PRO A 425 9.84 40.93 -9.60
N ASP A 426 9.25 40.12 -10.48
CA ASP A 426 7.85 40.12 -10.93
C ASP A 426 6.89 39.42 -9.96
N GLY A 427 7.41 38.72 -8.94
CA GLY A 427 6.63 37.97 -7.97
C GLY A 427 6.37 36.51 -8.37
N GLU A 428 6.87 36.06 -9.51
CA GLU A 428 6.70 34.70 -10.00
C GLU A 428 7.76 33.74 -9.42
N ALA A 429 7.46 32.44 -9.41
CA ALA A 429 8.42 31.42 -8.97
C ALA A 429 9.65 31.38 -9.89
N VAL A 430 10.84 31.33 -9.28
CA VAL A 430 12.11 31.36 -10.03
C VAL A 430 12.56 29.94 -10.35
N ARG A 431 12.99 29.69 -11.60
CA ARG A 431 13.54 28.39 -11.98
C ARG A 431 14.81 28.04 -11.17
N PRO A 432 15.02 26.76 -10.80
CA PRO A 432 16.14 26.36 -9.94
C PRO A 432 17.53 26.83 -10.42
N ASP A 433 17.80 26.80 -11.73
CA ASP A 433 19.10 27.21 -12.26
C ASP A 433 19.38 28.70 -12.03
N ALA A 434 18.34 29.54 -12.11
CA ALA A 434 18.46 30.96 -11.81
C ALA A 434 18.65 31.20 -10.30
N ILE A 435 18.01 30.39 -9.44
CA ILE A 435 18.24 30.44 -8.00
C ILE A 435 19.69 30.06 -7.65
N VAL A 436 20.26 29.04 -8.30
CA VAL A 436 21.67 28.66 -8.11
C VAL A 436 22.62 29.80 -8.46
N ALA A 437 22.41 30.45 -9.62
CA ALA A 437 23.20 31.60 -10.03
C ALA A 437 23.04 32.79 -9.06
N TRP A 438 21.82 33.01 -8.58
CA TRP A 438 21.50 34.05 -7.61
C TRP A 438 22.16 33.77 -6.24
N ALA A 439 22.12 32.53 -5.75
CA ALA A 439 22.78 32.12 -4.51
C ALA A 439 24.29 32.35 -4.59
N ALA A 440 24.92 32.02 -5.73
CA ALA A 440 26.33 32.29 -5.97
C ALA A 440 26.64 33.80 -5.95
N TYR A 441 25.79 34.63 -6.55
CA TYR A 441 25.94 36.10 -6.52
C TYR A 441 25.91 36.66 -5.09
N HIS A 442 25.08 36.11 -4.21
CA HIS A 442 25.00 36.50 -2.80
C HIS A 442 25.99 35.75 -1.88
N GLY A 443 26.83 34.87 -2.41
CA GLY A 443 27.76 34.06 -1.63
C GLY A 443 27.08 33.07 -0.68
N LEU A 444 25.88 32.61 -1.01
CA LEU A 444 25.11 31.66 -0.22
C LEU A 444 25.36 30.22 -0.70
N PRO A 445 25.70 29.27 0.20
CA PRO A 445 25.71 27.86 -0.17
C PRO A 445 24.28 27.40 -0.47
N TRP A 446 24.16 26.43 -1.36
CA TRP A 446 22.87 25.84 -1.71
C TRP A 446 22.95 24.31 -1.73
N VAL A 447 21.82 23.67 -1.45
CA VAL A 447 21.64 22.22 -1.47
C VAL A 447 20.32 21.86 -2.12
N ARG A 448 20.18 20.64 -2.62
CA ARG A 448 18.87 20.05 -2.92
C ARG A 448 18.34 19.26 -1.75
N VAL A 449 17.02 19.10 -1.65
CA VAL A 449 16.40 18.15 -0.70
C VAL A 449 16.99 16.74 -0.88
N SER A 450 17.21 16.29 -2.13
CA SER A 450 17.87 15.00 -2.40
C SER A 450 19.33 14.92 -1.96
N ASP A 451 20.05 16.05 -1.85
CA ASP A 451 21.41 16.07 -1.32
C ASP A 451 21.38 15.80 0.20
N VAL A 452 20.47 16.44 0.93
CA VAL A 452 20.26 16.21 2.37
C VAL A 452 19.83 14.76 2.62
N LEU A 453 18.89 14.25 1.82
CA LEU A 453 18.46 12.85 1.87
C LEU A 453 19.65 11.90 1.68
N ALA A 454 20.44 12.09 0.62
CA ALA A 454 21.61 11.28 0.33
C ALA A 454 22.66 11.37 1.45
N TYR A 455 22.89 12.55 2.00
CA TYR A 455 23.83 12.78 3.09
C TYR A 455 23.44 11.99 4.33
N ARG A 456 22.16 12.02 4.73
CA ARG A 456 21.61 11.25 5.85
C ARG A 456 21.67 9.75 5.58
N VAL A 457 21.21 9.28 4.42
CA VAL A 457 21.28 7.85 4.04
C VAL A 457 22.73 7.32 3.99
N ARG A 458 23.73 8.17 3.71
CA ARG A 458 25.14 7.75 3.73
C ARG A 458 25.73 7.62 5.15
N ARG A 459 25.20 8.34 6.14
CA ARG A 459 25.83 8.47 7.48
C ARG A 459 25.02 7.88 8.62
N GLU A 460 23.70 7.77 8.46
CA GLU A 460 22.81 7.24 9.48
C GLU A 460 22.58 5.73 9.30
N ARG A 461 22.23 5.07 10.39
CA ARG A 461 21.74 3.69 10.39
C ARG A 461 20.22 3.73 10.39
N LEU A 462 19.62 3.36 9.26
CA LEU A 462 18.18 3.47 9.03
C LEU A 462 17.47 2.11 8.99
N VAL A 463 18.25 1.02 8.93
CA VAL A 463 17.72 -0.34 8.95
C VAL A 463 18.15 -1.08 10.20
N ARG A 464 17.21 -1.84 10.76
CA ARG A 464 17.45 -2.74 11.87
C ARG A 464 17.11 -4.18 11.44
N PRO A 465 18.02 -5.13 11.60
CA PRO A 465 17.75 -6.54 11.39
C PRO A 465 16.78 -7.04 12.46
N VAL A 466 15.75 -7.78 12.05
CA VAL A 466 14.67 -8.24 12.95
C VAL A 466 14.50 -9.75 12.97
N ALA A 467 14.86 -10.46 11.91
CA ALA A 467 14.80 -11.92 11.86
C ALA A 467 15.78 -12.50 10.82
N ALA A 468 16.17 -13.76 11.00
CA ALA A 468 17.00 -14.49 10.05
C ALA A 468 16.61 -15.97 10.01
N THR A 469 16.64 -16.59 8.83
CA THR A 469 16.44 -18.04 8.66
C THR A 469 17.16 -18.57 7.41
N ARG A 470 17.19 -19.89 7.25
CA ARG A 470 17.57 -20.54 5.98
C ARG A 470 16.31 -20.87 5.21
N LEU A 471 16.25 -20.43 3.96
CA LEU A 471 15.14 -20.63 3.05
C LEU A 471 15.55 -21.64 1.96
N PRO A 472 15.11 -22.91 2.02
CA PRO A 472 15.31 -23.84 0.92
C PRO A 472 14.47 -23.38 -0.28
N THR A 473 15.10 -23.25 -1.43
CA THR A 473 14.45 -22.91 -2.70
C THR A 473 14.84 -23.91 -3.78
N PRO A 474 14.11 -24.01 -4.90
CA PRO A 474 14.54 -24.79 -6.07
C PRO A 474 15.91 -24.36 -6.63
N TYR A 475 16.37 -23.16 -6.30
CA TYR A 475 17.66 -22.60 -6.74
C TYR A 475 18.80 -22.83 -5.74
N GLY A 476 18.51 -23.45 -4.59
CA GLY A 476 19.49 -23.69 -3.53
C GLY A 476 19.10 -23.05 -2.18
N PRO A 477 19.92 -23.27 -1.14
CA PRO A 477 19.65 -22.80 0.21
C PRO A 477 20.05 -21.33 0.37
N PHE A 478 19.08 -20.42 0.24
CA PHE A 478 19.31 -19.01 0.55
C PHE A 478 19.28 -18.77 2.07
N ARG A 479 20.03 -17.79 2.54
CA ARG A 479 19.79 -17.16 3.84
C ARG A 479 18.79 -16.03 3.63
N LEU A 480 17.72 -16.00 4.42
CA LEU A 480 16.72 -14.94 4.40
C LEU A 480 16.89 -14.07 5.65
N LEU A 481 17.02 -12.76 5.45
CA LEU A 481 17.18 -11.76 6.49
C LEU A 481 16.06 -10.73 6.37
N ALA A 482 15.42 -10.40 7.48
CA ALA A 482 14.41 -9.35 7.55
C ALA A 482 15.00 -8.08 8.18
N PHE A 483 14.73 -6.93 7.58
CA PHE A 483 15.17 -5.61 8.02
C PHE A 483 13.98 -4.68 8.14
N GLU A 484 13.76 -4.11 9.32
CA GLU A 484 12.85 -3.00 9.53
C GLU A 484 13.53 -1.69 9.10
N TYR A 485 12.86 -0.90 8.27
CA TYR A 485 13.31 0.43 7.85
C TYR A 485 12.62 1.50 8.69
N GLY A 486 13.38 2.21 9.52
CA GLY A 486 12.85 3.17 10.51
C GLY A 486 11.87 4.20 9.95
N PRO A 487 12.19 4.91 8.85
CA PRO A 487 11.36 5.99 8.32
C PRO A 487 9.93 5.60 7.95
N SER A 488 9.71 4.35 7.49
CA SER A 488 8.38 3.86 7.11
C SER A 488 7.84 2.77 8.03
N GLY A 489 8.67 2.20 8.91
CA GLY A 489 8.36 0.99 9.67
C GLY A 489 8.24 -0.28 8.81
N ALA A 490 8.50 -0.20 7.50
CA ALA A 490 8.33 -1.33 6.59
C ALA A 490 9.40 -2.40 6.84
N VAL A 491 9.03 -3.67 6.63
CA VAL A 491 9.97 -4.79 6.71
C VAL A 491 10.37 -5.21 5.31
N HIS A 492 11.65 -5.06 4.99
CA HIS A 492 12.25 -5.51 3.75
C HIS A 492 13.02 -6.81 3.96
N LEU A 493 13.22 -7.57 2.89
CA LEU A 493 13.92 -8.85 2.96
C LEU A 493 15.21 -8.79 2.15
N ALA A 494 16.24 -9.51 2.61
CA ALA A 494 17.42 -9.82 1.84
C ALA A 494 17.63 -11.33 1.78
N LEU A 495 17.75 -11.87 0.57
CA LEU A 495 18.13 -13.24 0.31
C LEU A 495 19.59 -13.27 -0.10
N THR A 496 20.43 -14.02 0.61
CA THR A 496 21.85 -14.16 0.28
C THR A 496 22.20 -15.61 -0.01
N LEU A 497 23.06 -15.83 -1.00
CA LEU A 497 23.64 -17.12 -1.34
C LEU A 497 25.14 -16.92 -1.54
N GLY A 498 25.97 -17.78 -0.93
CA GLY A 498 27.44 -17.66 -0.97
C GLY A 498 28.00 -16.33 -0.47
N TRP A 499 27.19 -15.52 0.21
CA TRP A 499 27.59 -14.28 0.84
C TRP A 499 27.36 -14.38 2.35
N GLU A 500 28.47 -14.38 3.09
CA GLU A 500 28.52 -14.49 4.55
C GLU A 500 28.72 -13.12 5.22
N GLY A 501 28.13 -12.07 4.63
CA GLY A 501 28.05 -10.76 5.25
C GLY A 501 27.56 -10.85 6.71
N PRO A 502 27.98 -9.91 7.57
CA PRO A 502 27.77 -9.97 9.01
C PRO A 502 26.30 -10.25 9.32
N ILE A 503 26.08 -11.29 10.12
CA ILE A 503 24.75 -11.57 10.69
C ILE A 503 24.65 -10.64 11.89
N PRO A 504 23.73 -9.68 11.90
CA PRO A 504 23.59 -8.84 13.06
C PRO A 504 23.11 -9.70 14.24
N SER A 505 23.78 -9.59 15.38
CA SER A 505 23.37 -10.23 16.63
C SER A 505 21.93 -9.83 16.95
N GLN A 506 21.13 -10.81 17.41
CA GLN A 506 19.77 -10.55 17.91
C GLN A 506 19.75 -9.85 19.27
N ASP A 507 20.93 -9.53 19.84
CA ASP A 507 21.06 -8.86 21.13
C ASP A 507 20.57 -7.40 21.05
N PRO A 508 19.52 -7.04 21.82
CA PRO A 508 18.98 -5.68 21.86
C PRO A 508 19.96 -4.65 22.46
N GLU A 509 20.97 -5.10 23.22
CA GLU A 509 21.78 -4.22 24.09
C GLU A 509 23.10 -3.72 23.46
N GLY A 510 23.55 -4.32 22.34
CA GLY A 510 24.83 -3.93 21.69
C GLY A 510 24.68 -3.18 20.37
N ALA A 511 23.48 -3.13 19.80
CA ALA A 511 23.20 -2.45 18.55
C ALA A 511 22.76 -1.02 18.86
N GLY A 512 23.67 -0.04 18.75
CA GLY A 512 23.32 1.39 18.79
C GLY A 512 21.98 1.62 18.09
N GLY A 513 20.99 2.02 18.88
CA GLY A 513 19.58 2.00 18.49
C GLY A 513 19.35 2.78 17.20
N LEU A 514 18.25 2.49 16.51
CA LEU A 514 17.73 3.44 15.52
C LEU A 514 17.60 4.79 16.24
N PRO A 515 18.05 5.90 15.63
CA PRO A 515 17.89 7.21 16.27
C PRO A 515 16.42 7.38 16.67
N ALA A 516 16.17 7.59 17.97
CA ALA A 516 14.82 7.79 18.46
C ALA A 516 14.25 9.04 17.77
N PRO A 517 13.01 8.98 17.22
CA PRO A 517 12.39 10.13 16.55
C PRO A 517 12.12 11.32 17.49
N ASP A 518 12.18 11.09 18.79
CA ASP A 518 11.88 12.02 19.85
C ASP A 518 13.11 12.27 20.73
N GLY A 519 13.58 13.52 20.76
CA GLY A 519 14.64 14.04 21.60
C GLY A 519 14.32 14.03 23.10
N ARG A 520 13.82 12.91 23.63
CA ARG A 520 13.74 12.67 25.08
C ARG A 520 15.15 12.37 25.58
N SER A 521 15.90 13.42 25.82
CA SER A 521 17.09 13.36 26.65
C SER A 521 16.67 12.99 28.07
N GLY A 522 17.32 11.98 28.65
CA GLY A 522 17.59 12.02 30.07
C GLY A 522 18.30 13.33 30.39
N ALA A 523 17.92 13.96 31.51
CA ALA A 523 18.40 15.27 31.95
C ALA A 523 19.89 15.52 31.60
N MET A 524 20.13 16.47 30.69
CA MET A 524 21.46 16.85 30.23
C MET A 524 22.05 17.83 31.25
N THR A 525 22.97 17.36 32.09
CA THR A 525 23.90 18.23 32.84
C THR A 525 24.80 19.00 31.86
N PRO A 526 25.23 20.24 32.19
CA PRO A 526 25.97 21.09 31.27
C PRO A 526 27.43 20.62 31.14
N GLY A 527 27.69 19.82 30.11
CA GLY A 527 29.01 19.44 29.62
C GLY A 527 28.89 19.20 28.12
N GLY A 528 29.73 19.86 27.33
CA GLY A 528 29.60 20.01 25.88
C GLY A 528 29.16 18.74 25.15
N ALA A 529 28.16 18.90 24.27
CA ALA A 529 27.76 17.86 23.34
C ALA A 529 28.99 17.39 22.54
N PRO A 530 29.26 16.07 22.45
CA PRO A 530 30.29 15.60 21.55
C PRO A 530 29.85 15.94 20.12
N ALA A 531 30.76 16.51 19.34
CA ALA A 531 30.60 16.64 17.89
C ALA A 531 30.18 15.28 17.30
N PRO A 532 29.45 15.26 16.16
CA PRO A 532 29.14 14.01 15.48
C PRO A 532 30.46 13.27 15.24
N SER A 533 30.71 12.22 16.02
CA SER A 533 31.89 11.40 15.83
C SER A 533 31.70 10.70 14.51
N ASP A 534 32.65 10.86 13.59
CA ASP A 534 32.77 10.01 12.42
C ASP A 534 32.53 8.56 12.87
N PRO A 535 31.56 7.83 12.26
CA PRO A 535 31.36 6.45 12.64
C PRO A 535 32.70 5.73 12.44
N ALA A 536 33.24 5.18 13.53
CA ALA A 536 34.50 4.47 13.49
C ALA A 536 34.47 3.50 12.30
N PRO A 537 35.51 3.47 11.44
CA PRO A 537 35.54 2.60 10.28
C PRO A 537 35.33 1.17 10.77
N ARG A 538 34.20 0.59 10.37
CA ARG A 538 33.91 -0.83 10.65
C ARG A 538 34.99 -1.68 9.97
N PRO A 539 35.36 -2.83 10.55
CA PRO A 539 36.32 -3.72 9.92
C PRO A 539 35.82 -4.07 8.52
N ALA A 540 36.61 -3.72 7.51
CA ALA A 540 36.31 -3.97 6.11
C ALA A 540 35.93 -5.44 5.93
N GLY A 541 34.73 -5.69 5.41
CA GLY A 541 34.40 -7.01 4.85
C GLY A 541 35.43 -7.32 3.77
N THR A 542 36.21 -8.36 3.99
CA THR A 542 37.50 -8.67 3.36
C THR A 542 37.42 -9.18 1.91
N ASP A 543 36.40 -8.81 1.14
CA ASP A 543 36.27 -9.22 -0.26
C ASP A 543 36.01 -8.02 -1.18
N PRO A 544 37.04 -7.52 -1.90
CA PRO A 544 36.91 -6.39 -2.82
C PRO A 544 36.11 -6.73 -4.08
N ALA A 545 35.76 -8.00 -4.31
CA ALA A 545 35.04 -8.41 -5.50
C ALA A 545 33.57 -7.95 -5.46
N PRO A 546 33.09 -7.20 -6.47
CA PRO A 546 31.71 -6.78 -6.56
C PRO A 546 30.72 -7.95 -6.45
N VAL A 547 29.62 -7.76 -5.75
CA VAL A 547 28.61 -8.82 -5.53
C VAL A 547 27.50 -8.71 -6.59
N LEU A 548 27.02 -9.82 -7.13
CA LEU A 548 25.82 -9.83 -7.97
C LEU A 548 24.59 -9.49 -7.11
N VAL A 549 23.94 -8.37 -7.42
CA VAL A 549 22.81 -7.85 -6.64
C VAL A 549 21.57 -7.66 -7.49
N ARG A 550 20.42 -8.10 -6.97
CA ARG A 550 19.10 -7.73 -7.49
C ARG A 550 18.35 -6.90 -6.46
N LEU A 551 17.94 -5.69 -6.83
CA LEU A 551 16.89 -4.96 -6.10
C LEU A 551 15.54 -5.31 -6.72
N HIS A 552 14.67 -5.98 -5.98
CA HIS A 552 13.34 -6.38 -6.43
C HIS A 552 12.27 -5.60 -5.68
N SER A 553 11.46 -4.81 -6.39
CA SER A 553 10.29 -4.15 -5.79
C SER A 553 9.15 -5.16 -5.79
N GLN A 554 8.52 -5.37 -4.64
CA GLN A 554 7.38 -6.25 -4.45
C GLN A 554 6.30 -6.01 -5.50
N CYS A 555 5.80 -7.10 -6.07
CA CYS A 555 4.65 -7.10 -6.95
C CYS A 555 3.78 -8.31 -6.61
N LEU A 556 2.85 -8.19 -5.68
CA LEU A 556 1.93 -9.26 -5.24
C LEU A 556 1.27 -9.97 -6.44
N THR A 557 0.72 -9.19 -7.38
CA THR A 557 0.06 -9.76 -8.55
C THR A 557 1.00 -10.57 -9.44
N GLY A 558 2.26 -10.17 -9.58
CA GLY A 558 3.24 -10.87 -10.44
C GLY A 558 3.99 -11.98 -9.71
N ASP A 559 4.54 -11.66 -8.54
CA ASP A 559 5.41 -12.53 -7.73
C ASP A 559 4.64 -13.67 -7.07
N VAL A 560 3.39 -13.44 -6.65
CA VAL A 560 2.56 -14.42 -5.92
C VAL A 560 1.49 -15.03 -6.81
N PHE A 561 0.71 -14.20 -7.54
CA PHE A 561 -0.40 -14.69 -8.37
C PHE A 561 -0.02 -15.00 -9.82
N GLY A 562 1.23 -14.78 -10.23
CA GLY A 562 1.69 -15.10 -11.59
C GLY A 562 1.03 -14.28 -12.71
N SER A 563 0.66 -13.02 -12.43
CA SER A 563 -0.03 -12.15 -13.39
C SER A 563 0.76 -11.98 -14.69
N LEU A 564 0.10 -12.28 -15.81
CA LEU A 564 0.62 -12.12 -17.18
C LEU A 564 0.57 -10.67 -17.69
N ARG A 565 0.06 -9.72 -16.89
CA ARG A 565 0.04 -8.27 -17.20
C ARG A 565 1.38 -7.58 -16.91
N CYS A 566 2.27 -8.25 -16.19
CA CYS A 566 3.63 -7.78 -15.91
C CYS A 566 4.63 -8.93 -16.08
N ASP A 567 5.91 -8.64 -15.92
CA ASP A 567 6.99 -9.63 -15.95
C ASP A 567 7.71 -9.74 -14.60
N CYS A 568 7.14 -9.21 -13.52
CA CYS A 568 7.80 -9.15 -12.22
C CYS A 568 8.13 -10.53 -11.65
N GLY A 569 7.18 -11.47 -11.71
CA GLY A 569 7.38 -12.85 -11.26
C GLY A 569 8.48 -13.54 -12.07
N ASP A 570 8.45 -13.42 -13.40
CA ASP A 570 9.49 -13.94 -14.30
C ASP A 570 10.87 -13.36 -13.95
N GLN A 571 10.96 -12.05 -13.70
CA GLN A 571 12.20 -11.38 -13.29
C GLN A 571 12.72 -11.84 -11.90
N LEU A 572 11.83 -12.11 -10.95
CA LEU A 572 12.21 -12.61 -9.63
C LEU A 572 12.88 -13.99 -9.75
N GLN A 573 12.23 -14.91 -10.48
CA GLN A 573 12.76 -16.25 -10.71
C GLN A 573 14.10 -16.21 -11.47
N ALA A 574 14.20 -15.38 -12.52
CA ALA A 574 15.43 -15.22 -13.30
C ALA A 574 16.58 -14.67 -12.45
N ALA A 575 16.31 -13.74 -11.53
CA ALA A 575 17.32 -13.20 -10.63
C ALA A 575 17.82 -14.24 -9.60
N LEU A 576 16.91 -15.02 -9.00
CA LEU A 576 17.28 -16.10 -8.08
C LEU A 576 18.12 -17.16 -8.81
N ALA A 577 17.73 -17.56 -10.01
CA ALA A 577 18.49 -18.49 -10.84
C ALA A 577 19.87 -17.93 -11.24
N ALA A 578 19.97 -16.64 -11.52
CA ALA A 578 21.24 -15.99 -11.84
C ALA A 578 22.20 -15.99 -10.64
N ILE A 579 21.71 -15.62 -9.46
CA ILE A 579 22.48 -15.66 -8.21
C ILE A 579 22.92 -17.09 -7.89
N ALA A 580 22.03 -18.08 -8.06
CA ALA A 580 22.35 -19.49 -7.86
C ALA A 580 23.46 -20.00 -8.79
N ARG A 581 23.40 -19.62 -10.08
CA ARG A 581 24.42 -19.99 -11.06
C ARG A 581 25.78 -19.37 -10.75
N GLU A 582 25.80 -18.14 -10.25
CA GLU A 582 27.03 -17.47 -9.82
C GLU A 582 27.56 -18.06 -8.49
N GLY A 583 26.69 -18.66 -7.69
CA GLY A 583 27.02 -19.22 -6.38
C GLY A 583 27.23 -18.16 -5.29
N ARG A 584 27.24 -16.87 -5.65
CA ARG A 584 27.46 -15.71 -4.76
C ARG A 584 26.57 -14.55 -5.19
N GLY A 585 25.68 -14.07 -4.32
CA GLY A 585 24.84 -12.91 -4.62
C GLY A 585 23.82 -12.55 -3.55
N VAL A 586 23.18 -11.40 -3.75
CA VAL A 586 22.17 -10.82 -2.85
C VAL A 586 20.94 -10.38 -3.64
N LEU A 587 19.75 -10.79 -3.21
CA LEU A 587 18.49 -10.23 -3.66
C LEU A 587 17.84 -9.45 -2.52
N VAL A 588 17.63 -8.15 -2.71
CA VAL A 588 16.87 -7.31 -1.77
C VAL A 588 15.45 -7.19 -2.27
N TYR A 589 14.48 -7.71 -1.51
CA TYR A 589 13.05 -7.64 -1.79
C TYR A 589 12.42 -6.50 -0.98
N LEU A 590 12.05 -5.43 -1.67
CA LEU A 590 11.54 -4.19 -1.11
C LEU A 590 10.01 -4.17 -1.12
N GLN A 591 9.39 -3.88 0.01
CA GLN A 591 7.94 -3.69 0.13
C GLN A 591 7.52 -2.34 -0.47
N GLN A 592 7.47 -2.28 -1.79
CA GLN A 592 7.17 -1.07 -2.57
C GLN A 592 6.22 -1.40 -3.74
N GLU A 593 5.06 -1.96 -3.39
CA GLU A 593 4.02 -2.33 -4.35
C GLU A 593 3.54 -1.14 -5.18
N GLY A 594 3.15 -1.41 -6.43
CA GLY A 594 2.52 -0.40 -7.29
C GLY A 594 3.43 0.72 -7.74
N ARG A 595 4.76 0.59 -7.62
CA ARG A 595 5.73 1.69 -7.72
C ARG A 595 5.74 2.61 -6.49
N GLY A 596 5.46 2.05 -5.31
CA GLY A 596 5.48 2.76 -4.04
C GLY A 596 4.14 3.36 -3.62
N VAL A 597 3.12 3.35 -4.48
CA VAL A 597 1.77 3.87 -4.17
C VAL A 597 0.85 2.84 -3.49
N GLY A 598 1.28 1.58 -3.41
CA GLY A 598 0.53 0.50 -2.77
C GLY A 598 -0.43 -0.25 -3.70
N LEU A 599 -1.01 -1.32 -3.16
CA LEU A 599 -1.81 -2.28 -3.94
C LEU A 599 -3.14 -1.69 -4.43
N VAL A 600 -3.84 -0.93 -3.58
CA VAL A 600 -5.16 -0.38 -3.93
C VAL A 600 -5.05 0.59 -5.10
N ALA A 601 -4.13 1.55 -5.00
CA ALA A 601 -3.82 2.50 -6.07
C ALA A 601 -3.40 1.79 -7.37
N LYS A 602 -2.61 0.71 -7.28
CA LYS A 602 -2.28 -0.12 -8.44
C LYS A 602 -3.51 -0.74 -9.09
N LEU A 603 -4.45 -1.26 -8.30
CA LEU A 603 -5.69 -1.86 -8.83
C LEU A 603 -6.60 -0.80 -9.47
N GLN A 604 -6.68 0.39 -8.88
CA GLN A 604 -7.38 1.54 -9.50
C GLN A 604 -6.72 1.93 -10.83
N ALA A 605 -5.39 1.97 -10.87
CA ALA A 605 -4.66 2.24 -12.12
C ALA A 605 -4.89 1.13 -13.16
N TYR A 606 -5.08 -0.13 -12.75
CA TYR A 606 -5.45 -1.22 -13.65
C TYR A 606 -6.86 -1.04 -14.22
N GLN A 607 -7.83 -0.62 -13.42
CA GLN A 607 -9.18 -0.34 -13.91
C GLN A 607 -9.16 0.75 -15.00
N LEU A 608 -8.37 1.80 -14.80
CA LEU A 608 -8.18 2.86 -15.80
C LEU A 608 -7.46 2.34 -17.05
N GLN A 609 -6.47 1.45 -16.89
CA GLN A 609 -5.78 0.83 -18.02
C GLN A 609 -6.67 -0.11 -18.83
N ASP A 610 -7.58 -0.82 -18.17
CA ASP A 610 -8.62 -1.63 -18.82
C ASP A 610 -9.56 -0.74 -19.65
N GLY A 611 -9.75 0.52 -19.24
CA GLY A 611 -10.41 1.58 -20.01
C GLY A 611 -9.56 2.22 -21.11
N GLY A 612 -8.35 1.72 -21.37
CA GLY A 612 -7.50 2.13 -22.48
C GLY A 612 -6.32 3.04 -22.14
N LEU A 613 -6.20 3.54 -20.91
CA LEU A 613 -5.06 4.37 -20.49
C LEU A 613 -3.77 3.53 -20.39
N ASP A 614 -2.61 4.15 -20.54
CA ASP A 614 -1.36 3.50 -20.16
C ASP A 614 -1.02 3.69 -18.67
N THR A 615 0.08 3.10 -18.20
CA THR A 615 0.47 3.16 -16.79
C THR A 615 0.77 4.58 -16.29
N VAL A 616 1.32 5.45 -17.14
CA VAL A 616 1.65 6.83 -16.76
C VAL A 616 0.36 7.65 -16.68
N GLU A 617 -0.49 7.54 -17.69
CA GLU A 617 -1.79 8.23 -17.78
C GLU A 617 -2.70 7.81 -16.61
N ALA A 618 -2.76 6.53 -16.29
CA ALA A 618 -3.58 6.03 -15.19
C ALA A 618 -3.13 6.58 -13.82
N ASN A 619 -1.82 6.67 -13.56
CA ASN A 619 -1.33 7.25 -12.30
C ASN A 619 -1.59 8.76 -12.24
N GLN A 620 -1.40 9.49 -13.34
CA GLN A 620 -1.69 10.92 -13.42
C GLN A 620 -3.19 11.20 -13.19
N ALA A 621 -4.08 10.39 -13.79
CA ALA A 621 -5.52 10.50 -13.61
C ALA A 621 -5.97 10.25 -12.16
N LEU A 622 -5.20 9.47 -11.38
CA LEU A 622 -5.44 9.24 -9.96
C LEU A 622 -4.78 10.28 -9.04
N GLY A 623 -4.11 11.29 -9.59
CA GLY A 623 -3.34 12.26 -8.81
C GLY A 623 -2.13 11.64 -8.09
N LEU A 624 -1.62 10.51 -8.60
CA LEU A 624 -0.52 9.77 -7.98
C LEU A 624 0.80 10.03 -8.70
N PRO A 625 1.94 9.97 -7.98
CA PRO A 625 3.25 10.02 -8.61
C PRO A 625 3.41 8.87 -9.62
N VAL A 626 4.04 9.18 -10.76
CA VAL A 626 4.31 8.18 -11.81
C VAL A 626 5.21 7.06 -11.28
N ASP A 627 6.17 7.40 -10.42
CA ASP A 627 7.01 6.45 -9.70
C ASP A 627 7.44 7.02 -8.34
N ALA A 628 7.06 6.39 -7.24
CA ALA A 628 7.39 6.82 -5.88
C ALA A 628 8.45 5.91 -5.22
N ARG A 629 9.15 5.08 -6.00
CA ARG A 629 10.13 4.14 -5.44
C ARG A 629 11.38 4.86 -4.96
N ASP A 630 11.83 4.47 -3.78
CA ASP A 630 13.07 4.94 -3.16
C ASP A 630 13.95 3.75 -2.77
N TYR A 631 15.19 3.72 -3.23
CA TYR A 631 16.14 2.64 -2.94
C TYR A 631 17.04 2.92 -1.72
N ALA A 632 16.74 3.93 -0.89
CA ALA A 632 17.48 4.24 0.33
C ALA A 632 17.54 3.03 1.28
N ALA A 633 16.42 2.35 1.49
CA ALA A 633 16.37 1.15 2.32
C ALA A 633 17.23 0.01 1.74
N ALA A 634 17.26 -0.16 0.41
CA ALA A 634 18.13 -1.13 -0.24
C ALA A 634 19.61 -0.81 -0.03
N ALA A 635 20.02 0.45 -0.22
CA ALA A 635 21.40 0.87 0.02
C ALA A 635 21.83 0.60 1.47
N GLN A 636 20.94 0.88 2.43
CA GLN A 636 21.15 0.61 3.85
C GLN A 636 21.26 -0.89 4.16
N ILE A 637 20.41 -1.73 3.55
CA ILE A 637 20.49 -3.19 3.68
C ILE A 637 21.82 -3.70 3.12
N LEU A 638 22.21 -3.27 1.92
CA LEU A 638 23.48 -3.67 1.31
C LEU A 638 24.67 -3.28 2.19
N ARG A 639 24.70 -2.05 2.73
CA ARG A 639 25.74 -1.63 3.68
C ARG A 639 25.71 -2.45 4.97
N ALA A 640 24.53 -2.77 5.50
CA ALA A 640 24.40 -3.63 6.69
C ALA A 640 24.92 -5.06 6.43
N LEU A 641 24.84 -5.53 5.19
CA LEU A 641 25.42 -6.80 4.73
C LEU A 641 26.91 -6.72 4.38
N GLY A 642 27.55 -5.55 4.54
CA GLY A 642 28.95 -5.32 4.16
C GLY A 642 29.20 -5.23 2.66
N VAL A 643 28.17 -4.96 1.85
CA VAL A 643 28.26 -4.83 0.39
C VAL A 643 28.43 -3.35 0.02
N GLU A 644 29.60 -2.99 -0.49
CA GLU A 644 29.91 -1.62 -0.92
C GLU A 644 29.98 -1.47 -2.45
N ALA A 645 30.23 -2.57 -3.16
CA ALA A 645 30.34 -2.61 -4.62
C ALA A 645 29.46 -3.72 -5.21
N VAL A 646 28.70 -3.39 -6.26
CA VAL A 646 27.69 -4.30 -6.84
C VAL A 646 27.82 -4.44 -8.35
N ARG A 647 27.49 -5.64 -8.84
CA ARG A 647 27.08 -5.92 -10.22
C ARG A 647 25.57 -5.99 -10.21
N LEU A 648 24.89 -4.97 -10.73
CA LEU A 648 23.46 -4.78 -10.51
C LEU A 648 22.61 -5.41 -11.62
N LEU A 649 21.78 -6.40 -11.27
CA LEU A 649 20.79 -7.05 -12.14
C LEU A 649 19.56 -6.14 -12.36
N THR A 650 19.59 -5.31 -13.41
CA THR A 650 18.52 -4.33 -13.67
C THR A 650 18.45 -3.84 -15.12
N ASN A 651 17.22 -3.46 -15.50
CA ASN A 651 16.92 -2.68 -16.71
C ASN A 651 16.45 -1.24 -16.37
N ASN A 652 16.34 -0.91 -15.08
CA ASN A 652 15.94 0.42 -14.62
C ASN A 652 17.20 1.26 -14.35
N PRO A 653 17.47 2.33 -15.14
CA PRO A 653 18.60 3.24 -14.90
C PRO A 653 18.54 3.95 -13.55
N ASP A 654 17.33 4.27 -13.06
CA ASP A 654 17.13 4.98 -11.80
C ASP A 654 17.64 4.20 -10.58
N LYS A 655 17.59 2.85 -10.61
CA LYS A 655 18.20 2.02 -9.56
C LYS A 655 19.71 2.23 -9.45
N LEU A 656 20.40 2.44 -10.56
CA LEU A 656 21.85 2.70 -10.56
C LEU A 656 22.10 4.07 -9.95
N ALA A 657 21.43 5.09 -10.48
CA ALA A 657 21.60 6.47 -10.05
C ALA A 657 21.32 6.63 -8.54
N GLN A 658 20.26 6.00 -8.02
CA GLN A 658 19.96 6.05 -6.58
C GLN A 658 20.98 5.29 -5.73
N LEU A 659 21.44 4.10 -6.14
CA LEU A 659 22.48 3.38 -5.39
C LEU A 659 23.79 4.18 -5.32
N GLU A 660 24.24 4.75 -6.43
CA GLU A 660 25.43 5.62 -6.47
C GLU A 660 25.23 6.86 -5.61
N ARG A 661 24.06 7.50 -5.71
CA ARG A 661 23.68 8.63 -4.85
C ARG A 661 23.72 8.25 -3.37
N TYR A 662 23.35 7.02 -2.99
CA TYR A 662 23.41 6.57 -1.60
C TYR A 662 24.75 5.95 -1.19
N GLY A 663 25.76 6.01 -2.05
CA GLY A 663 27.13 5.61 -1.75
C GLY A 663 27.41 4.11 -1.94
N ILE A 664 26.60 3.40 -2.72
CA ILE A 664 26.88 2.03 -3.16
C ILE A 664 27.46 2.10 -4.59
N ARG A 665 28.68 1.59 -4.78
CA ARG A 665 29.36 1.64 -6.07
C ARG A 665 28.79 0.60 -7.03
N VAL A 666 28.22 1.04 -8.15
CA VAL A 666 27.78 0.13 -9.22
C VAL A 666 28.95 -0.08 -10.18
N VAL A 667 29.52 -1.28 -10.18
CA VAL A 667 30.70 -1.62 -11.02
C VAL A 667 30.26 -2.10 -12.41
N GLU A 668 29.14 -2.78 -12.47
CA GLU A 668 28.59 -3.33 -13.71
C GLU A 668 27.07 -3.31 -13.64
N ARG A 669 26.43 -2.97 -14.76
CA ARG A 669 25.02 -3.25 -14.98
C ARG A 669 24.89 -4.60 -15.68
N VAL A 670 24.24 -5.56 -15.04
CA VAL A 670 23.91 -6.85 -15.64
C VAL A 670 22.46 -6.82 -16.14
N PRO A 671 22.19 -6.94 -17.46
CA PRO A 671 20.82 -6.95 -17.97
C PRO A 671 20.02 -8.14 -17.45
N LEU A 672 18.71 -7.95 -17.28
CA LEU A 672 17.78 -9.03 -16.95
C LEU A 672 16.77 -9.17 -18.10
N PRO A 673 16.84 -10.20 -18.94
CA PRO A 673 15.99 -10.30 -20.12
C PRO A 673 14.49 -10.22 -19.77
N PRO A 674 13.71 -9.37 -20.44
CA PRO A 674 12.26 -9.28 -20.24
C PRO A 674 11.55 -10.50 -20.83
N VAL A 675 10.40 -10.87 -20.25
CA VAL A 675 9.51 -11.89 -20.83
C VAL A 675 8.33 -11.20 -21.49
N TRP A 676 8.33 -11.21 -22.82
CA TRP A 676 7.27 -10.62 -23.64
C TRP A 676 6.06 -11.56 -23.75
N ARG A 677 4.87 -11.03 -23.48
CA ARG A 677 3.58 -11.71 -23.62
C ARG A 677 2.57 -10.74 -24.22
N PRO A 678 1.50 -11.20 -24.90
CA PRO A 678 0.47 -10.32 -25.42
C PRO A 678 -0.11 -9.37 -24.34
N GLY A 679 -0.35 -9.88 -23.14
CA GLY A 679 -0.94 -9.13 -22.02
C GLY A 679 -0.03 -8.10 -21.33
N ASN A 680 1.29 -8.13 -21.53
CA ASN A 680 2.23 -7.20 -20.88
C ASN A 680 2.98 -6.29 -21.87
N ARG A 681 2.71 -6.39 -23.17
CA ARG A 681 3.41 -5.63 -24.21
C ARG A 681 3.31 -4.12 -24.01
N ARG A 682 2.10 -3.59 -23.79
CA ARG A 682 1.86 -2.16 -23.52
C ARG A 682 2.64 -1.68 -22.30
N TYR A 683 2.67 -2.49 -21.24
CA TYR A 683 3.40 -2.20 -20.01
C TYR A 683 4.92 -2.13 -20.23
N LEU A 684 5.51 -3.08 -20.94
CA LEU A 684 6.94 -3.10 -21.25
C LEU A 684 7.34 -1.95 -22.19
N LEU A 685 6.50 -1.63 -23.18
CA LEU A 685 6.69 -0.48 -24.05
C LEU A 685 6.63 0.85 -23.29
N ALA A 686 5.67 1.01 -22.36
CA ALA A 686 5.60 2.20 -21.50
C ALA A 686 6.86 2.36 -20.64
N LYS A 687 7.35 1.26 -20.04
CA LYS A 687 8.63 1.26 -19.31
C LYS A 687 9.81 1.71 -20.19
N ARG A 688 9.87 1.22 -21.42
CA ARG A 688 10.95 1.56 -22.35
C ARG A 688 10.87 3.01 -22.85
N ARG A 689 9.71 3.40 -23.38
CA ARG A 689 9.51 4.68 -24.08
C ARG A 689 9.30 5.87 -23.14
N ARG A 690 8.55 5.69 -22.05
CA ARG A 690 8.18 6.78 -21.13
C ARG A 690 9.05 6.85 -19.88
N LEU A 691 9.59 5.72 -19.43
CA LEU A 691 10.38 5.63 -18.19
C LEU A 691 11.88 5.37 -18.42
N GLY A 692 12.31 5.30 -19.69
CA GLY A 692 13.73 5.13 -20.04
C GLY A 692 14.34 3.80 -19.65
N HIS A 693 13.54 2.76 -19.37
CA HIS A 693 14.09 1.44 -19.06
C HIS A 693 14.78 0.81 -20.29
N TRP A 694 15.91 0.17 -20.06
CA TRP A 694 16.69 -0.53 -21.08
C TRP A 694 16.13 -1.94 -21.33
N ILE A 695 15.12 -2.04 -22.19
CA ILE A 695 14.39 -3.28 -22.48
C ILE A 695 14.53 -3.60 -23.97
N ASP A 696 15.18 -4.71 -24.28
CA ASP A 696 15.30 -5.22 -25.64
C ASP A 696 14.02 -5.98 -26.05
N GLY A 697 13.63 -5.88 -27.32
CA GLY A 697 12.43 -6.55 -27.83
C GLY A 697 11.80 -5.88 -29.04
N PRO A 698 10.74 -6.50 -29.59
CA PRO A 698 10.13 -6.06 -30.85
C PRO A 698 9.55 -4.65 -30.72
N ASP A 699 9.79 -3.83 -31.75
CA ASP A 699 9.03 -2.60 -31.96
C ASP A 699 7.59 -2.93 -32.38
N GLU A 700 6.69 -1.94 -32.34
CA GLU A 700 5.35 -2.14 -32.90
C GLU A 700 5.43 -2.41 -34.40
N PRO A 701 4.68 -3.38 -34.96
CA PRO A 701 4.33 -3.30 -36.36
C PRO A 701 3.50 -2.03 -36.53
N ALA A 702 3.81 -1.26 -37.58
CA ALA A 702 3.01 -0.13 -37.97
C ALA A 702 1.63 -0.63 -38.41
N GLY A 703 0.61 -0.34 -37.58
CA GLY A 703 -0.79 -0.60 -37.85
C GLY A 703 -1.29 -1.93 -37.30
N GLU A 704 -2.21 -1.86 -36.33
CA GLU A 704 -3.23 -2.89 -36.11
C GLU A 704 -4.44 -2.28 -35.38
N PRO A 705 -5.61 -2.93 -35.48
CA PRO A 705 -6.95 -2.32 -35.46
C PRO A 705 -7.41 -1.92 -34.06
N GLY A 706 -8.53 -1.18 -34.02
CA GLY A 706 -9.19 -0.73 -32.80
C GLY A 706 -9.60 -1.86 -31.84
N PRO A 707 -10.14 -1.51 -30.66
CA PRO A 707 -10.33 -2.45 -29.55
C PRO A 707 -11.19 -3.63 -29.99
N GLU A 708 -10.65 -4.85 -29.85
CA GLU A 708 -11.41 -6.08 -30.05
C GLU A 708 -12.51 -6.20 -28.98
N ASP A 709 -13.70 -6.53 -29.45
CA ASP A 709 -14.93 -6.72 -28.69
C ASP A 709 -14.78 -7.81 -27.62
N PRO A 710 -15.06 -7.52 -26.33
CA PRO A 710 -14.97 -8.48 -25.24
C PRO A 710 -15.93 -9.68 -25.35
N GLU A 711 -16.90 -9.68 -26.28
CA GLU A 711 -17.81 -10.82 -26.48
C GLU A 711 -17.16 -12.04 -27.17
N GLN A 712 -16.01 -11.89 -27.84
CA GLN A 712 -15.41 -13.00 -28.62
C GLN A 712 -14.61 -14.05 -27.81
N ARG A 713 -14.57 -13.96 -26.47
CA ARG A 713 -13.81 -14.91 -25.62
C ARG A 713 -14.64 -15.99 -24.91
N LEU A 714 -15.95 -16.05 -25.13
CA LEU A 714 -16.81 -16.98 -24.37
C LEU A 714 -16.92 -18.40 -24.94
N PHE A 715 -16.22 -18.76 -26.02
CA PHE A 715 -16.21 -20.14 -26.53
C PHE A 715 -14.79 -20.61 -26.86
N PRO A 716 -14.32 -21.76 -26.35
CA PRO A 716 -13.06 -22.34 -26.81
C PRO A 716 -13.22 -22.80 -28.26
N ALA A 717 -12.23 -22.47 -29.09
CA ALA A 717 -12.10 -23.02 -30.43
C ALA A 717 -12.02 -24.55 -30.37
N ALA A 718 -12.90 -25.22 -31.13
CA ALA A 718 -12.90 -26.67 -31.25
C ALA A 718 -11.63 -27.17 -31.98
N PRO A 719 -11.02 -28.30 -31.57
CA PRO A 719 -9.97 -28.95 -32.35
C PRO A 719 -10.58 -29.76 -33.51
N GLY A 720 -10.00 -29.62 -34.70
CA GLY A 720 -10.49 -30.24 -35.93
C GLY A 720 -10.11 -31.71 -36.13
N ALA A 721 -11.14 -32.49 -36.53
CA ALA A 721 -11.22 -33.55 -37.56
C ALA A 721 -10.52 -34.93 -37.37
N PRO A 722 -10.97 -36.01 -38.06
CA PRO A 722 -12.29 -36.31 -38.68
C PRO A 722 -12.87 -37.69 -38.27
N PHE A 723 -14.18 -37.94 -38.40
CA PHE A 723 -14.70 -39.29 -38.68
C PHE A 723 -16.11 -39.23 -39.32
N GLU A 724 -16.35 -40.17 -40.25
CA GLU A 724 -17.40 -40.24 -41.27
C GLU A 724 -18.85 -40.49 -40.79
N GLU A 725 -19.78 -40.10 -41.67
CA GLU A 725 -21.13 -40.61 -41.96
C GLU A 725 -22.10 -41.00 -40.82
N ALA A 726 -23.22 -40.28 -40.72
CA ALA A 726 -24.53 -40.74 -41.22
C ALA A 726 -25.64 -39.73 -40.89
N ALA A 727 -26.44 -39.36 -41.88
CA ALA A 727 -27.72 -38.66 -41.71
C ALA A 727 -28.78 -39.62 -41.11
N PRO A 728 -29.90 -39.14 -40.51
CA PRO A 728 -30.97 -38.58 -41.33
C PRO A 728 -31.64 -37.30 -40.80
N THR A 729 -32.03 -36.52 -41.80
CA THR A 729 -33.14 -35.58 -41.93
C THR A 729 -34.30 -35.68 -40.92
N VAL A 730 -34.66 -34.53 -40.36
CA VAL A 730 -36.08 -34.15 -40.15
C VAL A 730 -36.23 -32.68 -40.56
N GLN A 731 -36.98 -32.47 -41.65
CA GLN A 731 -37.44 -31.17 -42.11
C GLN A 731 -38.54 -30.66 -41.18
N VAL A 732 -38.52 -29.36 -40.84
CA VAL A 732 -39.74 -28.62 -40.54
C VAL A 732 -39.71 -27.34 -41.36
N ASP A 733 -40.66 -27.26 -42.29
CA ASP A 733 -40.84 -26.17 -43.23
C ASP A 733 -41.25 -24.87 -42.54
N LEU A 734 -40.69 -23.78 -43.06
CA LEU A 734 -41.02 -22.39 -42.80
C LEU A 734 -42.13 -21.93 -43.75
N HIS A 735 -43.14 -21.24 -43.23
CA HIS A 735 -43.88 -20.21 -43.98
C HIS A 735 -44.19 -19.06 -43.02
N ALA A 736 -43.53 -17.91 -43.15
CA ALA A 736 -43.73 -16.82 -44.14
C ALA A 736 -44.63 -15.73 -43.52
N GLY A 737 -44.31 -14.44 -43.54
CA GLY A 737 -43.17 -13.72 -44.09
C GLY A 737 -43.40 -12.21 -43.96
N THR A 738 -42.42 -11.44 -44.45
CA THR A 738 -42.48 -10.02 -44.87
C THR A 738 -42.65 -8.99 -43.75
N GLY A 739 -41.94 -7.86 -43.68
CA GLY A 739 -40.94 -7.26 -44.56
C GLY A 739 -40.87 -5.74 -44.28
N ALA A 740 -39.65 -5.20 -44.42
CA ALA A 740 -39.28 -3.81 -44.73
C ALA A 740 -39.21 -2.74 -43.61
N GLY A 741 -38.04 -2.08 -43.55
CA GLY A 741 -37.96 -0.62 -43.32
C GLY A 741 -36.87 -0.12 -42.38
N ALA A 742 -35.62 0.00 -42.86
CA ALA A 742 -34.65 0.93 -42.27
C ALA A 742 -35.00 2.38 -42.67
N PRO A 743 -34.55 3.40 -41.90
CA PRO A 743 -33.43 4.17 -42.44
C PRO A 743 -32.39 4.67 -41.41
N ASP A 744 -31.34 5.21 -42.02
CA ASP A 744 -29.97 5.51 -41.60
C ASP A 744 -29.78 6.86 -40.87
N ALA A 745 -28.56 7.01 -40.34
CA ALA A 745 -28.02 8.01 -39.44
C ALA A 745 -27.69 9.38 -40.07
N ALA A 746 -27.78 10.45 -39.26
CA ALA A 746 -26.72 11.46 -39.02
C ALA A 746 -27.24 12.67 -38.20
N GLY A 747 -26.46 13.12 -37.20
CA GLY A 747 -26.67 14.37 -36.43
C GLY A 747 -26.27 14.23 -34.96
N VAL A 748 -24.98 14.13 -34.62
CA VAL A 748 -24.07 15.24 -34.24
C VAL A 748 -24.49 16.03 -32.99
N ALA A 749 -23.85 15.67 -31.87
CA ALA A 749 -23.34 16.49 -30.74
C ALA A 749 -24.08 17.76 -30.25
N ARG A 750 -24.51 17.74 -28.97
CA ARG A 750 -24.26 18.74 -27.90
C ARG A 750 -24.90 18.21 -26.59
N ALA A 751 -24.11 17.90 -25.57
CA ALA A 751 -23.60 18.79 -24.52
C ALA A 751 -24.57 18.92 -23.32
N ALA A 752 -24.07 18.46 -22.17
CA ALA A 752 -24.19 19.02 -20.83
C ALA A 752 -25.58 19.25 -20.19
N GLU A 753 -25.63 18.84 -18.91
CA GLU A 753 -26.38 19.42 -17.79
C GLU A 753 -27.88 19.18 -17.65
N GLY A 754 -28.27 18.82 -16.42
CA GLY A 754 -29.52 19.26 -15.83
C GLY A 754 -30.49 18.14 -15.44
N ALA A 755 -30.30 17.56 -14.26
CA ALA A 755 -31.42 16.98 -13.52
C ALA A 755 -31.35 17.45 -12.06
N ALA A 756 -31.76 18.71 -11.87
CA ALA A 756 -32.25 19.21 -10.60
C ALA A 756 -33.77 18.96 -10.53
N GLU A 757 -34.18 18.38 -9.42
CA GLU A 757 -35.42 18.58 -8.66
C GLU A 757 -36.74 18.98 -9.35
N SER A 758 -37.75 18.16 -9.06
CA SER A 758 -39.17 18.45 -8.74
C SER A 758 -40.02 17.38 -9.45
N GLY A 759 -40.85 16.58 -8.78
CA GLY A 759 -41.84 16.92 -7.77
C GLY A 759 -43.20 16.47 -8.34
N GLY A 760 -43.92 15.61 -7.63
CA GLY A 760 -45.31 15.26 -7.96
C GLY A 760 -45.62 13.76 -7.90
N GLU A 761 -46.15 13.32 -6.74
CA GLU A 761 -47.52 12.79 -6.57
C GLU A 761 -48.20 12.20 -7.85
N GLU A 762 -48.87 11.05 -7.87
CA GLU A 762 -49.36 10.07 -6.91
C GLU A 762 -50.01 8.92 -7.77
N PRO A 763 -50.83 7.95 -7.28
CA PRO A 763 -50.67 6.54 -7.63
C PRO A 763 -51.87 5.90 -8.39
N TRP A 764 -51.79 4.58 -8.60
CA TRP A 764 -52.89 3.57 -8.65
C TRP A 764 -53.05 2.72 -9.93
N ARG A 765 -53.24 1.42 -9.64
CA ARG A 765 -54.06 0.36 -10.30
C ARG A 765 -53.45 -0.29 -11.55
N SER A 766 -52.99 -1.53 -11.43
CA SER A 766 -53.77 -2.80 -11.56
C SER A 766 -54.51 -2.86 -12.89
N THR A 767 -54.15 -3.73 -13.82
CA THR A 767 -54.69 -5.12 -13.96
C THR A 767 -53.75 -5.91 -14.88
N ARG A 768 -53.29 -7.11 -14.50
CA ARG A 768 -53.86 -8.44 -14.84
C ARG A 768 -53.87 -8.80 -16.34
N GLU A 769 -53.31 -9.99 -16.56
CA GLU A 769 -53.58 -11.01 -17.59
C GLU A 769 -52.83 -10.92 -18.94
N GLY A 770 -52.20 -12.06 -19.26
CA GLY A 770 -51.37 -12.33 -20.43
C GLY A 770 -50.35 -13.41 -20.12
#